data_AF-A0A2E7BHT8-F1
#
_entry.id   AF-A0A2E7BHT8-F1
#
_cell.length_a   1.000
_cell.length_b   1.000
_cell.length_c   1.000
_cell.angle_alpha   90.00
_cell.angle_beta   90.00
_cell.angle_gamma   90.00
#
_symmetry.space_group_name_H-M   'P 1'
#
loop_
_entity.id
_entity.type
_entity.pdbx_description
1 polymer ?
#
loop_
_entity_poly.entity_id
_entity_poly.type
_entity_poly.pdbx_seq_one_letter_code
_entity_poly.pdbx_strand_id
1 'polypeptide(L)'
;MLGHLLRRFSKYHLFLACLVLLVAVSVRFVDLRGQGFSGSDEFAHYQFLAHILPTYELTGDSGSLWARPFSFLIAHLSMVFVGVSPDALLYRCATLGVLTVIVIYFVGEVHLGRNVGLLASSLLAACYAMVYYSRNMKNITPSLFFYSLALWFLFSLKKNPSAGMHFFCGLAIGCMVTTHPNTLPTAAVVLGLVAVSTVVYVFQYRTHTPLWRSLLCPIGMSIPMLGCEAFFHVVRSWFPFWTVGDDVGYLEGLLFHTELELYDPPTVWFYLEAIEVNGTMFLWATLGSGLLLITRKYFARYGYFLLALFWAPIFIYVFSPGIAAVQRNVMSSVIVACLICGLGAGSALEKLTAAIPGKTVLLSVLVSAFLGYGLMNSVPIVGNTSAAQKIWNYIEVGRASITRPSKPVYAWNHYYFQDRTLVCDTWSEVLRNYVSRRAEYLVCLNATEATELVQADYPPTAKFHALLSGGTTYSPASVYDLGSEPVLERLGLSKILSLAPPLSWPLRIHPSRNLEDAIRDSALTFEFAIPSEASLLMVRGKVPVATGDLVAVALGDTGDPFRYGLELIRAKPPSPLNPVRSMESIQTTWRIGDDRPDMLKLSLLLASNSAPMSSRHVEVDAFQITFHDLGERAYGLADESPVVAPNATRRKEIGRTLARYAQNYETEPKIELEQSGPGIYYIPPEVYMPNTRYRLQFEAKTNLKTSGRAVLLVRAQQPSPTSGHRYLLERYPLNTYVWFWKPWWTTYSIEFTTLPTLETIEVHLENRNIRLDGEVDFRNVELLDLSV
;
A
#
# COMPACT_ATOMS: atom_id res chain seq x y z
N MET A 1 -33.46 -0.50 -28.95
CA MET A 1 -32.20 -1.25 -29.22
C MET A 1 -32.29 -2.72 -28.78
N LEU A 2 -32.51 -3.02 -27.50
CA LEU A 2 -32.48 -4.39 -26.94
C LEU A 2 -33.37 -5.41 -27.69
N GLY A 3 -34.62 -5.08 -28.01
CA GLY A 3 -35.50 -5.98 -28.78
C GLY A 3 -35.01 -6.31 -30.20
N HIS A 4 -34.24 -5.41 -30.82
CA HIS A 4 -33.65 -5.64 -32.14
C HIS A 4 -32.36 -6.48 -32.07
N LEU A 5 -31.64 -6.43 -30.94
CA LEU A 5 -30.56 -7.37 -30.61
C LEU A 5 -31.13 -8.77 -30.40
N LEU A 6 -32.13 -8.93 -29.52
CA LEU A 6 -32.74 -10.23 -29.20
C LEU A 6 -33.29 -10.97 -30.44
N ARG A 7 -33.94 -10.27 -31.38
CA ARG A 7 -34.42 -10.87 -32.64
C ARG A 7 -33.31 -11.34 -33.59
N ARG A 8 -32.08 -10.84 -33.43
CA ARG A 8 -30.93 -11.20 -34.29
C ARG A 8 -30.20 -12.46 -33.81
N PHE A 9 -30.37 -12.83 -32.53
CA PHE A 9 -29.74 -14.00 -31.97
C PHE A 9 -30.56 -15.27 -32.22
N SER A 10 -29.88 -16.30 -32.71
CA SER A 10 -30.37 -17.66 -32.51
C SER A 10 -30.26 -17.94 -31.02
N LYS A 11 -31.32 -18.51 -30.43
CA LYS A 11 -31.46 -18.74 -28.97
C LYS A 11 -30.18 -19.30 -28.33
N TYR A 12 -29.51 -20.18 -29.06
CA TYR A 12 -28.21 -20.76 -28.72
C TYR A 12 -27.04 -19.77 -28.51
N HIS A 13 -26.85 -18.79 -29.40
CA HIS A 13 -25.77 -17.81 -29.22
C HIS A 13 -26.08 -16.85 -28.07
N LEU A 14 -27.36 -16.51 -27.88
CA LEU A 14 -27.78 -15.72 -26.73
C LEU A 14 -27.46 -16.47 -25.43
N PHE A 15 -27.79 -17.76 -25.37
CA PHE A 15 -27.42 -18.64 -24.25
C PHE A 15 -25.90 -18.64 -23.99
N LEU A 16 -25.06 -18.85 -25.01
CA LEU A 16 -23.60 -18.81 -24.81
C LEU A 16 -23.08 -17.41 -24.41
N ALA A 17 -23.64 -16.33 -24.94
CA ALA A 17 -23.27 -14.97 -24.54
C ALA A 17 -23.68 -14.67 -23.09
N CYS A 18 -24.87 -15.14 -22.67
CA CYS A 18 -25.31 -15.09 -21.28
C CYS A 18 -24.42 -15.94 -20.36
N LEU A 19 -23.94 -17.11 -20.81
CA LEU A 19 -22.98 -17.93 -20.06
C LEU A 19 -21.64 -17.21 -19.89
N VAL A 20 -21.09 -16.63 -20.95
CA VAL A 20 -19.86 -15.81 -20.90
C VAL A 20 -20.03 -14.63 -19.94
N LEU A 21 -21.17 -13.93 -19.99
CA LEU A 21 -21.48 -12.82 -19.09
C LEU A 21 -21.65 -13.29 -17.63
N LEU A 22 -22.33 -14.42 -17.39
CA LEU A 22 -22.48 -15.01 -16.07
C LEU A 22 -21.11 -15.33 -15.46
N VAL A 23 -20.24 -16.01 -16.21
CA VAL A 23 -18.86 -16.27 -15.76
C VAL A 23 -18.10 -14.96 -15.50
N ALA A 24 -18.19 -13.98 -16.42
CA ALA A 24 -17.52 -12.70 -16.27
C ALA A 24 -17.93 -11.93 -15.01
N VAL A 25 -19.21 -11.98 -14.63
CA VAL A 25 -19.74 -11.43 -13.38
C VAL A 25 -19.29 -12.27 -12.18
N SER A 26 -19.47 -13.58 -12.22
CA SER A 26 -19.14 -14.47 -11.10
C SER A 26 -17.68 -14.33 -10.67
N VAL A 27 -16.72 -14.42 -11.60
CA VAL A 27 -15.28 -14.31 -11.25
C VAL A 27 -14.89 -12.92 -10.75
N ARG A 28 -15.70 -11.89 -10.98
CA ARG A 28 -15.41 -10.51 -10.58
C ARG A 28 -16.09 -10.08 -9.28
N PHE A 29 -17.24 -10.66 -8.95
CA PHE A 29 -18.05 -10.24 -7.80
C PHE A 29 -18.12 -11.28 -6.67
N VAL A 30 -17.86 -12.56 -6.93
CA VAL A 30 -17.77 -13.59 -5.86
C VAL A 30 -16.61 -13.24 -4.92
N ASP A 31 -16.93 -13.19 -3.62
CA ASP A 31 -16.05 -12.79 -2.52
C ASP A 31 -15.18 -11.55 -2.80
N LEU A 32 -15.74 -10.55 -3.48
CA LEU A 32 -14.97 -9.35 -3.82
C LEU A 32 -14.62 -8.52 -2.58
N ARG A 33 -15.52 -8.43 -1.58
CA ARG A 33 -15.27 -7.71 -0.32
C ARG A 33 -14.15 -8.34 0.50
N GLY A 34 -14.10 -9.68 0.56
CA GLY A 34 -13.06 -10.39 1.29
C GLY A 34 -11.66 -10.12 0.75
N GLN A 35 -11.52 -9.69 -0.51
CA GLN A 35 -10.23 -9.46 -1.14
C GLN A 35 -9.39 -8.37 -0.44
N GLY A 36 -10.01 -7.30 0.06
CA GLY A 36 -9.30 -6.13 0.56
C GLY A 36 -8.34 -5.52 -0.46
N PHE A 37 -7.26 -4.90 0.02
CA PHE A 37 -6.21 -4.35 -0.84
C PHE A 37 -5.29 -5.44 -1.39
N SER A 38 -5.03 -5.48 -2.70
CA SER A 38 -4.03 -6.39 -3.29
C SER A 38 -2.61 -5.82 -3.35
N GLY A 39 -2.40 -4.59 -2.89
CA GLY A 39 -1.08 -3.98 -2.70
C GLY A 39 -1.09 -2.50 -2.36
N SER A 40 0.10 -1.92 -2.21
CA SER A 40 0.35 -0.54 -1.76
C SER A 40 -0.33 0.54 -2.63
N ASP A 41 -0.26 0.39 -3.97
CA ASP A 41 -0.92 1.29 -4.93
C ASP A 41 -2.42 1.45 -4.67
N GLU A 42 -3.08 0.41 -4.16
CA GLU A 42 -4.53 0.40 -3.93
C GLU A 42 -4.88 1.07 -2.60
N PHE A 43 -4.06 0.84 -1.57
CA PHE A 43 -4.21 1.54 -0.31
C PHE A 43 -3.92 3.04 -0.46
N ALA A 44 -2.84 3.42 -1.16
CA ALA A 44 -2.54 4.82 -1.45
C ALA A 44 -3.68 5.50 -2.23
N HIS A 45 -4.26 4.81 -3.23
CA HIS A 45 -5.42 5.29 -3.97
C HIS A 45 -6.67 5.47 -3.08
N TYR A 46 -6.96 4.52 -2.19
CA TYR A 46 -8.07 4.65 -1.24
C TYR A 46 -7.83 5.76 -0.22
N GLN A 47 -6.63 5.81 0.39
CA GLN A 47 -6.23 6.83 1.35
C GLN A 47 -6.36 8.23 0.76
N PHE A 48 -5.93 8.42 -0.49
CA PHE A 48 -6.13 9.66 -1.21
C PHE A 48 -7.61 10.07 -1.24
N LEU A 49 -8.50 9.18 -1.66
CA LEU A 49 -9.93 9.51 -1.83
C LEU A 49 -10.69 9.67 -0.52
N ALA A 50 -10.35 8.87 0.50
CA ALA A 50 -11.08 8.80 1.77
C ALA A 50 -10.55 9.79 2.82
N HIS A 51 -9.28 10.22 2.72
CA HIS A 51 -8.64 11.05 3.73
C HIS A 51 -8.02 12.35 3.18
N ILE A 52 -7.52 12.38 1.95
CA ILE A 52 -6.75 13.54 1.43
C ILE A 52 -7.63 14.45 0.56
N LEU A 53 -8.43 13.88 -0.34
CA LEU A 53 -9.39 14.64 -1.14
C LEU A 53 -10.44 15.39 -0.29
N PRO A 54 -10.94 14.85 0.86
CA PRO A 54 -11.87 15.57 1.73
C PRO A 54 -11.23 16.64 2.63
N THR A 55 -9.93 16.59 2.91
CA THR A 55 -9.23 17.64 3.67
C THR A 55 -8.87 18.86 2.83
N TYR A 56 -9.09 18.78 1.51
CA TYR A 56 -8.74 19.82 0.54
C TYR A 56 -7.22 20.07 0.41
N GLU A 57 -6.39 19.20 1.00
CA GLU A 57 -4.94 19.30 1.00
C GLU A 57 -4.32 18.35 -0.03
N LEU A 58 -4.12 18.87 -1.25
CA LEU A 58 -3.51 18.17 -2.38
C LEU A 58 -2.01 18.51 -2.51
N THR A 59 -1.27 18.46 -1.40
CA THR A 59 0.18 18.71 -1.34
C THR A 59 1.00 17.41 -1.27
N GLY A 60 2.28 17.48 -1.66
CA GLY A 60 3.25 16.37 -1.61
C GLY A 60 3.01 15.20 -2.59
N ASP A 61 3.68 14.07 -2.38
CA ASP A 61 3.56 12.83 -3.19
C ASP A 61 2.12 12.29 -3.26
N SER A 62 1.32 12.62 -2.24
CA SER A 62 -0.12 12.40 -2.16
C SER A 62 -0.92 13.28 -3.12
N GLY A 63 -0.49 14.53 -3.33
CA GLY A 63 -1.22 15.56 -4.06
C GLY A 63 -1.15 15.47 -5.58
N SER A 64 -0.07 14.89 -6.14
CA SER A 64 0.18 14.86 -7.59
C SER A 64 -0.86 14.11 -8.43
N LEU A 65 -1.77 13.36 -7.79
CA LEU A 65 -2.79 12.52 -8.44
C LEU A 65 -2.22 11.53 -9.49
N TRP A 66 -0.89 11.37 -9.52
CA TRP A 66 -0.10 10.43 -10.30
C TRP A 66 -0.45 10.48 -11.80
N ALA A 67 -0.82 11.66 -12.29
CA ALA A 67 -1.42 11.92 -13.61
C ALA A 67 -2.61 10.98 -13.96
N ARG A 68 -3.53 10.74 -13.01
CA ARG A 68 -4.76 9.92 -13.21
C ARG A 68 -6.09 10.60 -12.79
N PRO A 69 -6.26 11.93 -12.88
CA PRO A 69 -7.40 12.66 -12.30
C PRO A 69 -8.78 12.10 -12.67
N PHE A 70 -9.00 11.69 -13.92
CA PHE A 70 -10.29 11.13 -14.32
C PHE A 70 -10.59 9.76 -13.68
N SER A 71 -9.55 8.98 -13.36
CA SER A 71 -9.69 7.74 -12.58
C SER A 71 -10.15 8.01 -11.16
N PHE A 72 -9.60 9.05 -10.51
CA PHE A 72 -10.01 9.49 -9.18
C PHE A 72 -11.42 10.09 -9.19
N LEU A 73 -11.84 10.79 -10.25
CA LEU A 73 -13.23 11.25 -10.40
C LEU A 73 -14.22 10.06 -10.46
N ILE A 74 -13.93 9.04 -11.27
CA ILE A 74 -14.78 7.83 -11.34
C ILE A 74 -14.76 7.07 -10.00
N ALA A 75 -13.62 7.07 -9.30
CA ALA A 75 -13.49 6.49 -7.98
C ALA A 75 -14.35 7.22 -6.93
N HIS A 76 -14.28 8.55 -6.89
CA HIS A 76 -15.11 9.39 -6.05
C HIS A 76 -16.60 9.18 -6.34
N LEU A 77 -17.01 9.18 -7.62
CA LEU A 77 -18.39 8.86 -8.00
C LEU A 77 -18.84 7.48 -7.50
N SER A 78 -17.97 6.45 -7.57
CA SER A 78 -18.31 5.14 -6.99
C SER A 78 -18.47 5.18 -5.46
N MET A 79 -17.67 5.96 -4.75
CA MET A 79 -17.83 6.18 -3.30
C MET A 79 -19.09 6.99 -2.97
N VAL A 80 -19.53 7.92 -3.82
CA VAL A 80 -20.79 8.66 -3.63
C VAL A 80 -22.01 7.72 -3.75
N PHE A 81 -21.98 6.76 -4.68
CA PHE A 81 -23.10 5.83 -4.87
C PHE A 81 -23.11 4.63 -3.90
N VAL A 82 -21.94 4.16 -3.46
CA VAL A 82 -21.80 2.94 -2.62
C VAL A 82 -21.48 3.25 -1.16
N GLY A 83 -20.95 4.43 -0.87
CA GLY A 83 -20.37 4.81 0.43
C GLY A 83 -18.84 4.84 0.39
N VAL A 84 -18.23 5.73 1.20
CA VAL A 84 -16.77 5.87 1.33
C VAL A 84 -16.19 4.61 1.97
N SER A 85 -15.71 3.70 1.12
CA SER A 85 -15.24 2.36 1.51
C SER A 85 -14.27 1.81 0.46
N PRO A 86 -13.36 0.89 0.82
CA PRO A 86 -12.52 0.21 -0.16
C PRO A 86 -13.35 -0.62 -1.15
N ASP A 87 -14.46 -1.21 -0.67
CA ASP A 87 -15.45 -1.95 -1.45
C ASP A 87 -15.97 -1.16 -2.67
N ALA A 88 -16.24 0.14 -2.53
CA ALA A 88 -16.68 0.98 -3.64
C ALA A 88 -15.70 0.97 -4.82
N LEU A 89 -14.40 0.98 -4.53
CA LEU A 89 -13.34 0.96 -5.55
C LEU A 89 -13.19 -0.42 -6.21
N LEU A 90 -13.39 -1.48 -5.43
CA LEU A 90 -13.44 -2.85 -5.94
C LEU A 90 -14.65 -3.04 -6.86
N TYR A 91 -15.85 -2.63 -6.44
CA TYR A 91 -17.06 -2.71 -7.26
C TYR A 91 -16.98 -1.87 -8.54
N ARG A 92 -16.35 -0.69 -8.49
CA ARG A 92 -16.02 0.11 -9.67
C ARG A 92 -15.21 -0.69 -10.69
N CYS A 93 -14.09 -1.29 -10.26
CA CYS A 93 -13.24 -2.08 -11.15
C CYS A 93 -13.94 -3.36 -11.65
N ALA A 94 -14.70 -4.05 -10.79
CA ALA A 94 -15.42 -5.26 -11.17
C ALA A 94 -16.49 -4.97 -12.24
N THR A 95 -17.24 -3.89 -12.06
CA THR A 95 -18.25 -3.41 -13.01
C THR A 95 -17.62 -3.04 -14.35
N LEU A 96 -16.55 -2.23 -14.35
CA LEU A 96 -15.86 -1.82 -15.57
C LEU A 96 -15.19 -3.00 -16.29
N GLY A 97 -14.71 -4.00 -15.53
CA GLY A 97 -14.23 -5.27 -16.09
C GLY A 97 -15.32 -6.06 -16.82
N VAL A 98 -16.50 -6.20 -16.24
CA VAL A 98 -17.67 -6.84 -16.90
C VAL A 98 -18.08 -6.06 -18.15
N LEU A 99 -18.18 -4.72 -18.06
CA LEU A 99 -18.52 -3.88 -19.20
C LEU A 99 -17.49 -3.99 -20.34
N THR A 100 -16.20 -4.14 -20.01
CA THR A 100 -15.13 -4.39 -21.00
C THR A 100 -15.38 -5.68 -21.78
N VAL A 101 -15.79 -6.77 -21.12
CA VAL A 101 -16.16 -8.05 -21.78
C VAL A 101 -17.33 -7.86 -22.73
N ILE A 102 -18.35 -7.08 -22.34
CA ILE A 102 -19.52 -6.75 -23.18
C ILE A 102 -19.11 -5.94 -24.41
N VAL A 103 -18.27 -4.91 -24.24
CA VAL A 103 -17.79 -4.10 -25.37
C VAL A 103 -16.98 -4.94 -26.35
N ILE A 104 -16.06 -5.79 -25.86
CA ILE A 104 -15.24 -6.66 -26.72
C ILE A 104 -16.07 -7.75 -27.42
N TYR A 105 -17.13 -8.26 -26.77
CA TYR A 105 -18.13 -9.10 -27.46
C TYR A 105 -18.71 -8.38 -28.68
N PHE A 106 -19.16 -7.13 -28.51
CA PHE A 106 -19.74 -6.35 -29.61
C PHE A 106 -18.70 -5.99 -30.69
N VAL A 107 -17.48 -5.58 -30.32
CA VAL A 107 -16.37 -5.32 -31.26
C VAL A 107 -16.16 -6.52 -32.19
N GLY A 108 -16.04 -7.71 -31.60
CA GLY A 108 -15.90 -8.93 -32.38
C GLY A 108 -17.16 -9.26 -33.19
N GLU A 109 -18.36 -9.26 -32.58
CA GLU A 109 -19.60 -9.61 -33.28
C GLU A 109 -19.84 -8.73 -34.51
N VAL A 110 -19.80 -7.41 -34.32
CA VAL A 110 -20.25 -6.46 -35.32
C VAL A 110 -19.20 -6.27 -36.40
N HIS A 111 -17.90 -6.32 -36.09
CA HIS A 111 -16.85 -5.95 -37.04
C HIS A 111 -16.05 -7.15 -37.58
N LEU A 112 -15.82 -8.18 -36.77
CA LEU A 112 -14.98 -9.33 -37.12
C LEU A 112 -15.78 -10.61 -37.43
N GLY A 113 -16.98 -10.74 -36.87
CA GLY A 113 -17.90 -11.87 -37.05
C GLY A 113 -18.47 -12.35 -35.72
N ARG A 114 -19.70 -12.86 -35.74
CA ARG A 114 -20.44 -13.24 -34.52
C ARG A 114 -19.75 -14.31 -33.66
N ASN A 115 -19.11 -15.30 -34.28
CA ASN A 115 -18.29 -16.27 -33.56
C ASN A 115 -17.05 -15.63 -32.93
N VAL A 116 -16.46 -14.62 -33.58
CA VAL A 116 -15.26 -13.92 -33.11
C VAL A 116 -15.56 -13.13 -31.84
N GLY A 117 -16.69 -12.40 -31.80
CA GLY A 117 -17.14 -11.71 -30.59
C GLY A 117 -17.35 -12.65 -29.41
N LEU A 118 -18.02 -13.77 -29.64
CA LEU A 118 -18.27 -14.76 -28.60
C LEU A 118 -16.98 -15.42 -28.08
N LEU A 119 -16.06 -15.79 -28.98
CA LEU A 119 -14.78 -16.44 -28.62
C LEU A 119 -13.76 -15.48 -27.99
N ALA A 120 -13.70 -14.22 -28.45
CA ALA A 120 -12.84 -13.21 -27.87
C ALA A 120 -13.31 -12.81 -26.46
N SER A 121 -14.62 -12.62 -26.29
CA SER A 121 -15.20 -12.31 -24.97
C SER A 121 -15.15 -13.49 -24.01
N SER A 122 -15.27 -14.75 -24.47
CA SER A 122 -15.10 -15.92 -23.59
C SER A 122 -13.67 -16.04 -23.05
N LEU A 123 -12.64 -15.73 -23.85
CA LEU A 123 -11.28 -15.61 -23.35
C LEU A 123 -11.16 -14.45 -22.33
N LEU A 124 -11.61 -13.25 -22.70
CA LEU A 124 -11.46 -12.06 -21.85
C LEU A 124 -12.23 -12.17 -20.51
N ALA A 125 -13.36 -12.87 -20.50
CA ALA A 125 -14.18 -13.10 -19.32
C ALA A 125 -13.40 -13.81 -18.20
N ALA A 126 -12.56 -14.79 -18.55
CA ALA A 126 -11.85 -15.66 -17.62
C ALA A 126 -10.31 -15.50 -17.66
N CYS A 127 -9.78 -14.62 -18.52
CA CYS A 127 -8.35 -14.33 -18.65
C CYS A 127 -7.76 -13.80 -17.32
N TYR A 128 -6.68 -14.44 -16.82
CA TYR A 128 -6.05 -14.15 -15.52
C TYR A 128 -5.87 -12.65 -15.26
N ALA A 129 -5.15 -11.94 -16.15
CA ALA A 129 -4.83 -10.53 -15.94
C ALA A 129 -6.10 -9.67 -15.93
N MET A 130 -7.05 -9.95 -16.82
CA MET A 130 -8.32 -9.22 -16.90
C MET A 130 -9.24 -9.50 -15.72
N VAL A 131 -9.13 -10.65 -15.06
CA VAL A 131 -9.82 -10.92 -13.79
C VAL A 131 -9.09 -10.19 -12.66
N TYR A 132 -7.78 -10.42 -12.49
CA TYR A 132 -6.95 -9.81 -11.46
C TYR A 132 -7.12 -8.28 -11.37
N TYR A 133 -6.95 -7.55 -12.48
CA TYR A 133 -7.09 -6.10 -12.48
C TYR A 133 -8.53 -5.63 -12.29
N SER A 134 -9.52 -6.36 -12.81
CA SER A 134 -10.92 -6.01 -12.54
C SER A 134 -11.36 -6.28 -11.11
N ARG A 135 -10.65 -7.13 -10.38
CA ARG A 135 -10.91 -7.41 -8.98
C ARG A 135 -10.14 -6.50 -8.02
N ASN A 136 -9.25 -5.62 -8.49
CA ASN A 136 -8.39 -4.82 -7.62
C ASN A 136 -8.66 -3.30 -7.81
N MET A 137 -8.28 -2.47 -6.85
CA MET A 137 -8.65 -1.04 -6.86
C MET A 137 -7.78 -0.19 -7.82
N LYS A 138 -6.97 -0.82 -8.67
CA LYS A 138 -5.99 -0.12 -9.52
C LYS A 138 -6.67 0.61 -10.68
N ASN A 139 -6.12 1.78 -11.01
CA ASN A 139 -6.67 2.70 -12.00
C ASN A 139 -6.48 2.27 -13.48
N ILE A 140 -5.88 1.09 -13.70
CA ILE A 140 -5.73 0.48 -15.01
C ILE A 140 -7.06 -0.06 -15.57
N THR A 141 -7.95 -0.61 -14.74
CA THR A 141 -9.22 -1.20 -15.21
C THR A 141 -10.18 -0.18 -15.84
N PRO A 142 -10.39 1.02 -15.26
CA PRO A 142 -11.07 2.11 -15.95
C PRO A 142 -10.46 2.44 -17.32
N SER A 143 -9.13 2.50 -17.40
CA SER A 143 -8.42 2.76 -18.66
C SER A 143 -8.65 1.67 -19.70
N LEU A 144 -8.59 0.39 -19.32
CA LEU A 144 -8.90 -0.75 -20.20
C LEU A 144 -10.36 -0.74 -20.70
N PHE A 145 -11.30 -0.27 -19.89
CA PHE A 145 -12.68 -0.08 -20.32
C PHE A 145 -12.79 1.02 -21.39
N PHE A 146 -12.22 2.19 -21.16
CA PHE A 146 -12.22 3.27 -22.16
C PHE A 146 -11.44 2.90 -23.43
N TYR A 147 -10.36 2.13 -23.31
CA TYR A 147 -9.68 1.53 -24.46
C TYR A 147 -10.62 0.65 -25.28
N SER A 148 -11.41 -0.23 -24.64
CA SER A 148 -12.38 -1.06 -25.36
C SER A 148 -13.45 -0.24 -26.11
N LEU A 149 -13.88 0.89 -25.54
CA LEU A 149 -14.77 1.84 -26.21
C LEU A 149 -14.08 2.53 -27.40
N ALA A 150 -12.82 2.94 -27.25
CA ALA A 150 -12.03 3.49 -28.34
C ALA A 150 -11.87 2.49 -29.49
N LEU A 151 -11.66 1.20 -29.20
CA LEU A 151 -11.67 0.12 -30.20
C LEU A 151 -13.04 0.02 -30.91
N TRP A 152 -14.14 0.02 -30.17
CA TRP A 152 -15.49 0.00 -30.76
C TRP A 152 -15.73 1.15 -31.74
N PHE A 153 -15.33 2.38 -31.38
CA PHE A 153 -15.45 3.52 -32.28
C PHE A 153 -14.47 3.44 -33.47
N LEU A 154 -13.21 3.07 -33.26
CA LEU A 154 -12.22 2.85 -34.33
C LEU A 154 -12.70 1.84 -35.39
N PHE A 155 -13.22 0.69 -34.95
CA PHE A 155 -13.75 -0.33 -35.86
C PHE A 155 -15.08 0.10 -36.53
N SER A 156 -15.83 1.01 -35.92
CA SER A 156 -17.04 1.63 -36.50
C SER A 156 -16.71 2.68 -37.56
N LEU A 157 -15.69 3.52 -37.33
CA LEU A 157 -15.20 4.53 -38.27
C LEU A 157 -14.82 3.94 -39.63
N LYS A 158 -14.17 2.76 -39.62
CA LYS A 158 -13.82 2.04 -40.86
C LYS A 158 -15.04 1.64 -41.72
N LYS A 159 -16.24 1.53 -41.13
CA LYS A 159 -17.47 1.22 -41.87
C LYS A 159 -18.29 2.46 -42.22
N ASN A 160 -18.39 3.42 -41.30
CA ASN A 160 -19.17 4.64 -41.47
C ASN A 160 -18.55 5.81 -40.68
N PRO A 161 -17.70 6.64 -41.30
CA PRO A 161 -17.02 7.76 -40.67
C PRO A 161 -17.98 8.96 -40.47
N SER A 162 -18.80 8.87 -39.41
CA SER A 162 -19.62 9.99 -38.95
C SER A 162 -18.83 10.95 -38.05
N ALA A 163 -19.34 12.17 -37.87
CA ALA A 163 -18.74 13.16 -36.98
C ALA A 163 -18.70 12.67 -35.52
N GLY A 164 -19.83 12.16 -35.03
CA GLY A 164 -19.95 11.62 -33.66
C GLY A 164 -19.02 10.43 -33.40
N MET A 165 -18.81 9.54 -34.39
CA MET A 165 -17.90 8.40 -34.20
C MET A 165 -16.43 8.83 -34.02
N HIS A 166 -15.99 9.90 -34.69
CA HIS A 166 -14.65 10.45 -34.46
C HIS A 166 -14.55 11.12 -33.09
N PHE A 167 -15.54 11.96 -32.75
CA PHE A 167 -15.61 12.64 -31.47
C PHE A 167 -15.61 11.65 -30.28
N PHE A 168 -16.46 10.62 -30.31
CA PHE A 168 -16.53 9.62 -29.24
C PHE A 168 -15.33 8.67 -29.22
N CYS A 169 -14.68 8.40 -30.36
CA CYS A 169 -13.38 7.72 -30.38
C CYS A 169 -12.34 8.55 -29.63
N GLY A 170 -12.25 9.84 -29.95
CA GLY A 170 -11.40 10.81 -29.26
C GLY A 170 -11.67 10.86 -27.77
N LEU A 171 -12.93 11.06 -27.38
CA LEU A 171 -13.37 11.10 -25.99
C LEU A 171 -12.95 9.85 -25.21
N ALA A 172 -13.14 8.66 -25.80
CA ALA A 172 -12.70 7.40 -25.19
C ALA A 172 -11.17 7.32 -25.05
N ILE A 173 -10.39 7.80 -26.02
CA ILE A 173 -8.93 7.89 -25.91
C ILE A 173 -8.52 8.86 -24.80
N GLY A 174 -9.13 10.04 -24.73
CA GLY A 174 -8.88 11.03 -23.67
C GLY A 174 -9.12 10.42 -22.28
N CYS A 175 -10.30 9.82 -22.07
CA CYS A 175 -10.67 9.12 -20.84
C CYS A 175 -9.74 7.95 -20.49
N MET A 176 -9.21 7.23 -21.50
CA MET A 176 -8.25 6.14 -21.32
C MET A 176 -6.90 6.66 -20.78
N VAL A 177 -6.34 7.72 -21.36
CA VAL A 177 -5.06 8.28 -20.89
C VAL A 177 -5.23 8.96 -19.53
N THR A 178 -6.29 9.74 -19.30
CA THR A 178 -6.54 10.43 -18.02
C THR A 178 -6.94 9.49 -16.87
N THR A 179 -7.28 8.23 -17.16
CA THR A 179 -7.44 7.19 -16.12
C THR A 179 -6.13 6.45 -15.83
N HIS A 180 -5.26 6.27 -16.82
CA HIS A 180 -3.93 5.68 -16.64
C HIS A 180 -2.94 6.13 -17.74
N PRO A 181 -1.93 6.96 -17.41
CA PRO A 181 -1.05 7.59 -18.41
C PRO A 181 -0.17 6.59 -19.15
N ASN A 182 0.12 5.43 -18.55
CA ASN A 182 0.78 4.30 -19.21
C ASN A 182 -0.03 3.70 -20.39
N THR A 183 -1.12 4.31 -20.85
CA THR A 183 -1.78 3.94 -22.11
C THR A 183 -1.46 4.89 -23.26
N LEU A 184 -0.61 5.91 -23.06
CA LEU A 184 -0.26 6.92 -24.06
C LEU A 184 0.29 6.33 -25.39
N PRO A 185 1.17 5.30 -25.41
CA PRO A 185 1.55 4.63 -26.66
C PRO A 185 0.38 3.93 -27.37
N THR A 186 -0.54 3.37 -26.61
CA THR A 186 -1.78 2.77 -27.15
C THR A 186 -2.69 3.85 -27.73
N ALA A 187 -2.80 5.01 -27.07
CA ALA A 187 -3.50 6.18 -27.60
C ALA A 187 -2.92 6.64 -28.94
N ALA A 188 -1.60 6.79 -29.02
CA ALA A 188 -0.90 7.18 -30.25
C ALA A 188 -1.18 6.20 -31.41
N VAL A 189 -1.18 4.89 -31.13
CA VAL A 189 -1.50 3.86 -32.14
C VAL A 189 -2.96 3.91 -32.57
N VAL A 190 -3.91 4.09 -31.63
CA VAL A 190 -5.34 4.25 -31.97
C VAL A 190 -5.56 5.51 -32.82
N LEU A 191 -4.95 6.65 -32.47
CA LEU A 191 -5.02 7.89 -33.27
C LEU A 191 -4.45 7.70 -34.68
N GLY A 192 -3.27 7.06 -34.79
CA GLY A 192 -2.67 6.73 -36.09
C GLY A 192 -3.58 5.86 -36.94
N LEU A 193 -4.24 4.87 -36.34
CA LEU A 193 -5.22 4.03 -37.03
C LEU A 193 -6.50 4.79 -37.40
N VAL A 194 -6.98 5.76 -36.61
CA VAL A 194 -8.09 6.66 -37.00
C VAL A 194 -7.70 7.50 -38.24
N ALA A 195 -6.50 8.07 -38.25
CA ALA A 195 -5.99 8.83 -39.39
C ALA A 195 -5.89 7.97 -40.66
N VAL A 196 -5.24 6.81 -40.57
CA VAL A 196 -5.13 5.84 -41.68
C VAL A 196 -6.51 5.38 -42.16
N SER A 197 -7.46 5.10 -41.25
CA SER A 197 -8.84 4.73 -41.60
C SER A 197 -9.53 5.81 -42.42
N THR A 198 -9.39 7.06 -41.99
CA THR A 198 -9.99 8.22 -42.63
C THR A 198 -9.40 8.41 -44.03
N VAL A 199 -8.07 8.37 -44.16
CA VAL A 199 -7.36 8.52 -45.44
C VAL A 199 -7.77 7.43 -46.43
N VAL A 200 -7.80 6.16 -46.00
CA VAL A 200 -8.25 5.04 -46.84
C VAL A 200 -9.71 5.23 -47.29
N TYR A 201 -10.60 5.68 -46.41
CA TYR A 201 -11.99 5.95 -46.78
C TYR A 201 -12.12 7.12 -47.78
N VAL A 202 -11.38 8.22 -47.57
CA VAL A 202 -11.35 9.39 -48.46
C VAL A 202 -10.92 8.95 -49.87
N PHE A 203 -9.87 8.15 -50.00
CA PHE A 203 -9.43 7.62 -51.29
C PHE A 203 -10.43 6.63 -51.92
N GLN A 204 -11.00 5.71 -51.12
CA GLN A 204 -11.93 4.69 -51.63
C GLN A 204 -13.24 5.30 -52.17
N TYR A 205 -13.78 6.33 -51.51
CA TYR A 205 -15.07 6.92 -51.85
C TYR A 205 -14.97 8.28 -52.56
N ARG A 206 -13.75 8.82 -52.73
CA ARG A 206 -13.49 10.16 -53.32
C ARG A 206 -14.28 11.30 -52.65
N THR A 207 -14.41 11.24 -51.32
CA THR A 207 -15.09 12.28 -50.53
C THR A 207 -14.15 12.85 -49.46
N HIS A 208 -14.01 14.18 -49.39
CA HIS A 208 -13.14 14.83 -48.40
C HIS A 208 -13.82 15.09 -47.05
N THR A 209 -15.16 14.99 -46.96
CA THR A 209 -15.93 15.21 -45.73
C THR A 209 -15.44 14.42 -44.50
N PRO A 210 -15.00 13.16 -44.61
CA PRO A 210 -14.41 12.42 -43.48
C PRO A 210 -13.14 13.07 -42.92
N LEU A 211 -12.34 13.74 -43.75
CA LEU A 211 -11.08 14.36 -43.33
C LEU A 211 -11.32 15.47 -42.29
N TRP A 212 -12.24 16.40 -42.56
CA TRP A 212 -12.65 17.39 -41.56
C TRP A 212 -13.37 16.80 -40.34
N ARG A 213 -14.14 15.71 -40.50
CA ARG A 213 -14.71 15.00 -39.36
C ARG A 213 -13.64 14.35 -38.47
N SER A 214 -12.49 13.97 -39.03
CA SER A 214 -11.43 13.34 -38.25
C SER A 214 -10.75 14.28 -37.26
N LEU A 215 -10.78 15.61 -37.50
CA LEU A 215 -10.35 16.64 -36.54
C LEU A 215 -11.21 16.65 -35.26
N LEU A 216 -12.42 16.08 -35.27
CA LEU A 216 -13.21 15.91 -34.05
C LEU A 216 -12.64 14.85 -33.10
N CYS A 217 -11.76 13.96 -33.58
CA CYS A 217 -11.08 12.98 -32.75
C CYS A 217 -10.07 13.62 -31.76
N PRO A 218 -9.08 14.42 -32.19
CA PRO A 218 -8.23 15.13 -31.23
C PRO A 218 -9.03 16.10 -30.36
N ILE A 219 -10.07 16.78 -30.87
CA ILE A 219 -10.96 17.62 -30.04
C ILE A 219 -11.63 16.79 -28.94
N GLY A 220 -12.19 15.62 -29.26
CA GLY A 220 -12.79 14.71 -28.29
C GLY A 220 -11.78 14.22 -27.25
N MET A 221 -10.54 13.90 -27.66
CA MET A 221 -9.46 13.49 -26.76
C MET A 221 -8.99 14.61 -25.84
N SER A 222 -8.95 15.85 -26.35
CA SER A 222 -8.59 17.01 -25.56
C SER A 222 -9.63 17.32 -24.47
N ILE A 223 -10.92 16.96 -24.63
CA ILE A 223 -11.94 17.30 -23.61
C ILE A 223 -11.64 16.68 -22.23
N PRO A 224 -11.38 15.37 -22.08
CA PRO A 224 -10.99 14.82 -20.77
C PRO A 224 -9.65 15.36 -20.28
N MET A 225 -8.66 15.56 -21.16
CA MET A 225 -7.32 16.02 -20.79
C MET A 225 -7.34 17.48 -20.31
N LEU A 226 -7.91 18.39 -21.10
CA LEU A 226 -8.14 19.79 -20.73
C LEU A 226 -9.14 19.93 -19.59
N GLY A 227 -10.13 19.03 -19.47
CA GLY A 227 -11.06 19.01 -18.35
C GLY A 227 -10.38 18.66 -17.03
N CYS A 228 -9.36 17.79 -17.06
CA CYS A 228 -8.51 17.49 -15.91
C CYS A 228 -7.56 18.65 -15.59
N GLU A 229 -6.91 19.23 -16.62
CA GLU A 229 -6.04 20.40 -16.45
C GLU A 229 -6.81 21.61 -15.90
N ALA A 230 -7.98 21.90 -16.47
CA ALA A 230 -8.87 22.97 -16.03
C ALA A 230 -9.46 22.68 -14.65
N PHE A 231 -9.73 21.42 -14.29
CA PHE A 231 -10.10 21.08 -12.91
C PHE A 231 -9.01 21.53 -11.94
N PHE A 232 -7.73 21.25 -12.21
CA PHE A 232 -6.64 21.71 -11.36
C PHE A 232 -6.49 23.23 -11.31
N HIS A 233 -6.52 23.91 -12.46
CA HIS A 233 -6.41 25.37 -12.49
C HIS A 233 -7.62 26.08 -11.84
N VAL A 234 -8.84 25.57 -12.03
CA VAL A 234 -10.06 26.11 -11.40
C VAL A 234 -10.06 25.83 -9.91
N VAL A 235 -9.69 24.62 -9.46
CA VAL A 235 -9.51 24.31 -8.03
C VAL A 235 -8.50 25.27 -7.41
N ARG A 236 -7.29 25.37 -7.96
CA ARG A 236 -6.22 26.24 -7.48
C ARG A 236 -6.61 27.73 -7.46
N SER A 237 -7.38 28.21 -8.45
CA SER A 237 -7.69 29.65 -8.59
C SER A 237 -9.00 30.09 -7.92
N TRP A 238 -10.01 29.21 -7.84
CA TRP A 238 -11.36 29.56 -7.35
C TRP A 238 -11.63 29.03 -5.94
N PHE A 239 -10.87 28.03 -5.49
CA PHE A 239 -10.95 27.47 -4.15
C PHE A 239 -9.60 27.65 -3.46
N PRO A 240 -9.20 28.89 -3.09
CA PRO A 240 -7.87 29.18 -2.53
C PRO A 240 -7.59 28.54 -1.16
N PHE A 241 -8.58 27.85 -0.59
CA PHE A 241 -8.44 26.99 0.59
C PHE A 241 -8.07 25.54 0.25
N TRP A 242 -8.05 25.15 -1.03
CA TRP A 242 -7.42 23.92 -1.49
C TRP A 242 -5.93 24.18 -1.70
N THR A 243 -5.08 23.57 -0.87
CA THR A 243 -3.63 23.61 -1.08
C THR A 243 -3.26 22.58 -2.14
N VAL A 244 -3.09 23.03 -3.38
CA VAL A 244 -2.64 22.18 -4.50
C VAL A 244 -1.13 22.35 -4.63
N GLY A 245 -0.38 21.25 -4.68
CA GLY A 245 1.06 21.28 -4.97
C GLY A 245 1.36 21.95 -6.32
N ASP A 246 2.58 22.42 -6.51
CA ASP A 246 2.96 23.09 -7.76
C ASP A 246 3.08 22.12 -8.95
N ASP A 247 3.46 20.87 -8.71
CA ASP A 247 3.74 19.84 -9.74
C ASP A 247 2.48 19.13 -10.30
N VAL A 248 1.29 19.71 -10.10
CA VAL A 248 0.00 19.00 -10.27
C VAL A 248 -0.61 19.17 -11.68
N GLY A 249 0.10 19.80 -12.62
CA GLY A 249 -0.29 19.84 -14.02
C GLY A 249 -0.37 18.43 -14.61
N TYR A 250 -1.53 18.02 -15.15
CA TYR A 250 -1.70 16.65 -15.67
C TYR A 250 -0.88 16.45 -16.95
N LEU A 251 -0.88 17.44 -17.83
CA LEU A 251 -0.02 17.46 -19.02
C LEU A 251 1.46 17.57 -18.63
N GLU A 252 1.77 18.28 -17.55
CA GLU A 252 3.14 18.46 -17.07
C GLU A 252 3.69 17.13 -16.51
N GLY A 253 3.00 16.50 -15.56
CA GLY A 253 3.36 15.18 -15.05
C GLY A 253 3.38 14.09 -16.13
N LEU A 254 2.51 14.16 -17.15
CA LEU A 254 2.51 13.23 -18.29
C LEU A 254 3.77 13.36 -19.19
N LEU A 255 4.34 14.56 -19.29
CA LEU A 255 5.47 14.87 -20.17
C LEU A 255 6.83 14.90 -19.42
N PHE A 256 6.82 15.25 -18.13
CA PHE A 256 8.03 15.62 -17.38
C PHE A 256 8.28 14.83 -16.07
N HIS A 257 7.40 13.92 -15.62
CA HIS A 257 7.78 12.93 -14.59
C HIS A 257 8.70 11.83 -15.18
N THR A 258 9.87 12.24 -15.67
CA THR A 258 10.87 11.38 -16.32
C THR A 258 12.14 11.17 -15.49
N GLU A 259 12.24 11.71 -14.27
CA GLU A 259 13.23 11.30 -13.27
C GLU A 259 12.89 9.94 -12.60
N LEU A 260 12.39 8.99 -13.40
CA LEU A 260 12.30 7.60 -12.99
C LEU A 260 13.69 6.97 -13.15
N GLU A 261 14.16 6.30 -12.10
CA GLU A 261 15.41 5.53 -12.14
C GLU A 261 15.45 4.62 -13.38
N LEU A 262 16.63 4.50 -14.00
CA LEU A 262 16.88 3.60 -15.12
C LEU A 262 16.82 2.13 -14.66
N TYR A 263 15.60 1.63 -14.46
CA TYR A 263 15.29 0.20 -14.49
C TYR A 263 15.57 -0.37 -15.88
N ASP A 264 15.80 -1.69 -15.95
CA ASP A 264 16.34 -2.36 -17.14
C ASP A 264 15.57 -2.00 -18.44
N PRO A 265 16.28 -1.78 -19.56
CA PRO A 265 15.66 -1.30 -20.79
C PRO A 265 14.59 -2.29 -21.28
N PRO A 266 13.36 -1.83 -21.59
CA PRO A 266 12.27 -2.72 -21.98
C PRO A 266 12.60 -3.52 -23.24
N THR A 267 12.50 -4.83 -23.15
CA THR A 267 12.68 -5.75 -24.29
C THR A 267 11.34 -6.25 -24.80
N VAL A 268 11.29 -6.71 -26.05
CA VAL A 268 10.10 -7.40 -26.58
C VAL A 268 9.77 -8.66 -25.78
N TRP A 269 10.79 -9.36 -25.24
CA TRP A 269 10.55 -10.58 -24.44
C TRP A 269 9.75 -10.32 -23.17
N PHE A 270 10.08 -9.26 -22.43
CA PHE A 270 9.36 -8.83 -21.24
C PHE A 270 7.85 -8.64 -21.48
N TYR A 271 7.47 -8.13 -22.66
CA TYR A 271 6.06 -8.00 -23.05
C TYR A 271 5.40 -9.36 -23.32
N LEU A 272 6.12 -10.30 -23.95
CA LEU A 272 5.60 -11.63 -24.27
C LEU A 272 5.47 -12.51 -23.01
N GLU A 273 6.43 -12.43 -22.08
CA GLU A 273 6.35 -13.03 -20.73
C GLU A 273 5.11 -12.54 -19.98
N ALA A 274 4.85 -11.24 -20.00
CA ALA A 274 3.68 -10.66 -19.34
C ALA A 274 2.35 -11.01 -20.04
N ILE A 275 2.35 -11.39 -21.33
CA ILE A 275 1.20 -12.05 -21.99
C ILE A 275 1.09 -13.51 -21.54
N GLU A 276 2.21 -14.23 -21.40
CA GLU A 276 2.30 -15.63 -20.93
C GLU A 276 1.88 -15.82 -19.46
N VAL A 277 1.80 -14.77 -18.64
CA VAL A 277 1.11 -14.81 -17.33
C VAL A 277 -0.37 -15.25 -17.46
N ASN A 278 -0.98 -15.16 -18.64
CA ASN A 278 -2.30 -15.71 -18.95
C ASN A 278 -2.25 -17.18 -19.45
N GLY A 279 -1.09 -17.82 -19.26
CA GLY A 279 -0.70 -19.16 -19.65
C GLY A 279 -0.04 -19.25 -21.03
N THR A 280 0.97 -20.11 -21.15
CA THR A 280 1.78 -20.33 -22.37
C THR A 280 0.94 -20.63 -23.63
N MET A 281 -0.15 -21.40 -23.49
CA MET A 281 -1.07 -21.69 -24.60
C MET A 281 -1.80 -20.44 -25.13
N PHE A 282 -2.07 -19.43 -24.28
CA PHE A 282 -2.65 -18.16 -24.72
C PHE A 282 -1.65 -17.34 -25.55
N LEU A 283 -0.37 -17.30 -25.14
CA LEU A 283 0.70 -16.66 -25.92
C LEU A 283 0.84 -17.32 -27.30
N TRP A 284 0.99 -18.65 -27.36
CA TRP A 284 1.13 -19.36 -28.64
C TRP A 284 -0.12 -19.27 -29.52
N ALA A 285 -1.32 -19.32 -28.93
CA ALA A 285 -2.57 -19.09 -29.68
C ALA A 285 -2.63 -17.67 -30.26
N THR A 286 -2.11 -16.67 -29.55
CA THR A 286 -2.04 -15.27 -30.00
C THR A 286 -1.06 -15.13 -31.16
N LEU A 287 0.17 -15.63 -31.01
CA LEU A 287 1.21 -15.58 -32.05
C LEU A 287 0.80 -16.37 -33.30
N GLY A 288 0.33 -17.60 -33.14
CA GLY A 288 -0.14 -18.45 -34.24
C GLY A 288 -1.35 -17.85 -34.96
N SER A 289 -2.32 -17.28 -34.24
CA SER A 289 -3.44 -16.56 -34.84
C SER A 289 -2.97 -15.28 -35.55
N GLY A 290 -1.98 -14.55 -35.01
CA GLY A 290 -1.36 -13.40 -35.65
C GLY A 290 -0.72 -13.74 -37.00
N LEU A 291 0.06 -14.83 -37.07
CA LEU A 291 0.63 -15.35 -38.33
C LEU A 291 -0.47 -15.77 -39.33
N LEU A 292 -1.57 -16.37 -38.85
CA LEU A 292 -2.74 -16.69 -39.66
C LEU A 292 -3.51 -15.46 -40.15
N LEU A 293 -3.34 -14.28 -39.52
CA LEU A 293 -3.91 -13.02 -40.02
C LEU A 293 -3.09 -12.46 -41.18
N ILE A 294 -1.76 -12.52 -41.11
CA ILE A 294 -0.85 -12.06 -42.18
C ILE A 294 -1.10 -12.83 -43.48
N THR A 295 -1.25 -14.15 -43.40
CA THR A 295 -1.38 -15.05 -44.56
C THR A 295 -2.76 -15.04 -45.25
N ARG A 296 -3.75 -14.30 -44.75
CA ARG A 296 -5.14 -14.40 -45.23
C ARG A 296 -5.69 -13.08 -45.82
N LYS A 297 -6.75 -13.23 -46.63
CA LYS A 297 -7.67 -12.14 -47.05
C LYS A 297 -8.22 -11.27 -45.88
N TYR A 298 -8.17 -11.78 -44.64
CA TYR A 298 -8.49 -11.02 -43.43
C TYR A 298 -7.48 -9.91 -43.13
N PHE A 299 -6.21 -10.02 -43.55
CA PHE A 299 -5.21 -8.95 -43.42
C PHE A 299 -5.76 -7.64 -44.01
N ALA A 300 -6.16 -7.68 -45.30
CA ALA A 300 -6.73 -6.54 -46.00
C ALA A 300 -8.01 -5.96 -45.35
N ARG A 301 -8.78 -6.78 -44.63
CA ARG A 301 -10.06 -6.35 -44.03
C ARG A 301 -9.88 -5.72 -42.65
N TYR A 302 -9.22 -6.40 -41.72
CA TYR A 302 -9.00 -5.91 -40.34
C TYR A 302 -7.71 -6.39 -39.67
N GLY A 303 -6.97 -7.34 -40.27
CA GLY A 303 -5.80 -7.94 -39.63
C GLY A 303 -4.70 -6.92 -39.29
N TYR A 304 -4.46 -5.93 -40.15
CA TYR A 304 -3.47 -4.88 -39.89
C TYR A 304 -3.83 -3.97 -38.70
N PHE A 305 -5.12 -3.75 -38.38
CA PHE A 305 -5.51 -3.03 -37.16
C PHE A 305 -5.09 -3.83 -35.93
N LEU A 306 -5.46 -5.11 -35.87
CA LEU A 306 -5.18 -5.94 -34.70
C LEU A 306 -3.67 -6.14 -34.50
N LEU A 307 -2.92 -6.35 -35.59
CA LEU A 307 -1.47 -6.48 -35.52
C LEU A 307 -0.79 -5.15 -35.12
N ALA A 308 -1.25 -4.01 -35.62
CA ALA A 308 -0.74 -2.70 -35.17
C ALA A 308 -1.08 -2.42 -33.70
N LEU A 309 -2.33 -2.64 -33.28
CA LEU A 309 -2.78 -2.47 -31.88
C LEU A 309 -2.05 -3.39 -30.90
N PHE A 310 -1.59 -4.56 -31.34
CA PHE A 310 -0.82 -5.49 -30.51
C PHE A 310 0.68 -5.13 -30.46
N TRP A 311 1.31 -4.92 -31.62
CA TRP A 311 2.77 -4.76 -31.73
C TRP A 311 3.27 -3.31 -31.63
N ALA A 312 2.54 -2.33 -32.17
CA ALA A 312 3.06 -0.96 -32.22
C ALA A 312 3.20 -0.30 -30.84
N PRO A 313 2.30 -0.51 -29.85
CA PRO A 313 2.53 -0.02 -28.49
C PRO A 313 3.82 -0.61 -27.90
N ILE A 314 4.03 -1.93 -28.05
CA ILE A 314 5.24 -2.64 -27.58
C ILE A 314 6.50 -1.99 -28.16
N PHE A 315 6.56 -1.78 -29.49
CA PHE A 315 7.71 -1.15 -30.12
C PHE A 315 7.93 0.30 -29.68
N ILE A 316 6.87 1.08 -29.45
CA ILE A 316 7.01 2.45 -28.92
C ILE A 316 7.70 2.43 -27.55
N TYR A 317 7.39 1.49 -26.64
CA TYR A 317 8.14 1.38 -25.38
C TYR A 317 9.58 0.92 -25.56
N VAL A 318 9.81 -0.13 -26.36
CA VAL A 318 11.15 -0.70 -26.57
C VAL A 318 12.12 0.33 -27.17
N PHE A 319 11.62 1.27 -27.98
CA PHE A 319 12.43 2.28 -28.65
C PHE A 319 12.28 3.72 -28.10
N SER A 320 11.43 3.95 -27.08
CA SER A 320 11.31 5.27 -26.44
C SER A 320 12.05 5.28 -25.10
N PRO A 321 13.23 5.95 -25.00
CA PRO A 321 13.87 6.13 -23.70
C PRO A 321 12.96 6.90 -22.73
N GLY A 322 13.07 6.61 -21.44
CA GLY A 322 12.39 7.33 -20.35
C GLY A 322 10.98 6.85 -19.96
N ILE A 323 10.33 5.96 -20.73
CA ILE A 323 8.99 5.45 -20.34
C ILE A 323 9.10 4.19 -19.45
N ALA A 324 9.54 4.35 -18.19
CA ALA A 324 9.72 3.26 -17.21
C ALA A 324 8.41 2.56 -16.76
N ALA A 325 7.30 2.80 -17.46
CA ALA A 325 5.93 2.43 -17.11
C ALA A 325 5.45 1.10 -17.76
N VAL A 326 6.43 0.28 -18.17
CA VAL A 326 6.39 -0.79 -19.18
C VAL A 326 5.39 -1.92 -18.88
N GLN A 327 5.47 -2.55 -17.70
CA GLN A 327 4.67 -3.73 -17.34
C GLN A 327 3.15 -3.50 -17.44
N ARG A 328 2.70 -2.27 -17.19
CA ARG A 328 1.27 -1.98 -17.06
C ARG A 328 0.56 -1.86 -18.42
N ASN A 329 1.26 -1.54 -19.51
CA ASN A 329 0.60 -1.44 -20.82
C ASN A 329 0.43 -2.78 -21.57
N VAL A 330 1.08 -3.85 -21.11
CA VAL A 330 0.83 -5.22 -21.61
C VAL A 330 -0.67 -5.56 -21.59
N MET A 331 -1.41 -5.03 -20.62
CA MET A 331 -2.83 -5.30 -20.44
C MET A 331 -3.72 -4.75 -21.57
N SER A 332 -3.30 -3.69 -22.27
CA SER A 332 -4.01 -3.26 -23.48
C SER A 332 -3.81 -4.27 -24.63
N SER A 333 -2.60 -4.84 -24.76
CA SER A 333 -2.31 -5.92 -25.70
C SER A 333 -3.07 -7.22 -25.38
N VAL A 334 -3.41 -7.52 -24.12
CA VAL A 334 -4.25 -8.69 -23.75
C VAL A 334 -5.65 -8.61 -24.40
N ILE A 335 -6.28 -7.44 -24.42
CA ILE A 335 -7.58 -7.23 -25.08
C ILE A 335 -7.49 -7.53 -26.59
N VAL A 336 -6.40 -7.07 -27.23
CA VAL A 336 -6.16 -7.28 -28.66
C VAL A 336 -5.82 -8.74 -28.95
N ALA A 337 -5.05 -9.40 -28.07
CA ALA A 337 -4.73 -10.82 -28.12
C ALA A 337 -6.01 -11.68 -28.08
N CYS A 338 -6.97 -11.38 -27.20
CA CYS A 338 -8.27 -12.06 -27.17
C CYS A 338 -9.03 -11.90 -28.51
N LEU A 339 -9.01 -10.72 -29.14
CA LEU A 339 -9.60 -10.50 -30.47
C LEU A 339 -8.86 -11.26 -31.58
N ILE A 340 -7.53 -11.32 -31.54
CA ILE A 340 -6.69 -12.08 -32.49
C ILE A 340 -6.99 -13.58 -32.37
N CYS A 341 -6.98 -14.13 -31.16
CA CYS A 341 -7.33 -15.53 -30.87
C CYS A 341 -8.77 -15.86 -31.29
N GLY A 342 -9.74 -15.01 -30.93
CA GLY A 342 -11.15 -15.17 -31.33
C GLY A 342 -11.32 -15.15 -32.85
N LEU A 343 -10.55 -14.33 -33.57
CA LEU A 343 -10.58 -14.26 -35.04
C LEU A 343 -9.91 -15.49 -35.67
N GLY A 344 -8.79 -15.96 -35.13
CA GLY A 344 -8.14 -17.20 -35.55
C GLY A 344 -9.06 -18.41 -35.39
N ALA A 345 -9.57 -18.62 -34.17
CA ALA A 345 -10.47 -19.72 -33.84
C ALA A 345 -11.81 -19.65 -34.60
N GLY A 346 -12.43 -18.46 -34.69
CA GLY A 346 -13.65 -18.25 -35.48
C GLY A 346 -13.45 -18.58 -36.97
N SER A 347 -12.31 -18.19 -37.53
CA SER A 347 -11.94 -18.47 -38.94
C SER A 347 -11.44 -19.91 -39.19
N ALA A 348 -11.19 -20.70 -38.14
CA ALA A 348 -10.95 -22.14 -38.21
C ALA A 348 -12.27 -22.91 -38.13
N LEU A 349 -13.14 -22.52 -37.19
CA LEU A 349 -14.51 -23.03 -37.04
C LEU A 349 -15.32 -22.89 -38.35
N GLU A 350 -15.21 -21.76 -39.05
CA GLU A 350 -15.87 -21.57 -40.36
C GLU A 350 -15.38 -22.54 -41.44
N LYS A 351 -14.11 -22.94 -41.43
CA LYS A 351 -13.56 -23.92 -42.38
C LYS A 351 -13.98 -25.35 -42.05
N LEU A 352 -13.83 -25.76 -40.78
CA LEU A 352 -14.17 -27.11 -40.33
C LEU A 352 -15.66 -27.44 -40.53
N THR A 353 -16.53 -26.44 -40.37
CA THR A 353 -17.98 -26.64 -40.41
C THR A 353 -18.59 -26.64 -41.81
N ALA A 354 -17.78 -26.36 -42.85
CA ALA A 354 -18.17 -26.63 -44.24
C ALA A 354 -18.21 -28.14 -44.55
N ALA A 355 -17.59 -28.98 -43.72
CA ALA A 355 -17.49 -30.43 -43.95
C ALA A 355 -18.42 -31.29 -43.08
N ILE A 356 -18.97 -30.77 -41.96
CA ILE A 356 -19.72 -31.58 -40.97
C ILE A 356 -20.88 -30.78 -40.37
N PRO A 357 -22.10 -31.35 -40.24
CA PRO A 357 -23.19 -30.78 -39.44
C PRO A 357 -22.87 -30.80 -37.93
N GLY A 358 -22.08 -29.82 -37.48
CA GLY A 358 -21.62 -29.76 -36.07
C GLY A 358 -21.26 -28.36 -35.55
N LYS A 359 -21.52 -27.28 -36.32
CA LYS A 359 -21.06 -25.91 -36.00
C LYS A 359 -21.46 -25.40 -34.62
N THR A 360 -22.70 -25.69 -34.22
CA THR A 360 -23.25 -25.36 -32.90
C THR A 360 -22.41 -26.03 -31.82
N VAL A 361 -22.28 -27.36 -31.86
CA VAL A 361 -21.54 -28.16 -30.87
C VAL A 361 -20.08 -27.72 -30.77
N LEU A 362 -19.38 -27.57 -31.91
CA LEU A 362 -17.98 -27.15 -31.91
C LEU A 362 -17.77 -25.73 -31.36
N LEU A 363 -18.72 -24.81 -31.58
CA LEU A 363 -18.70 -23.49 -30.93
C LEU A 363 -18.91 -23.59 -29.41
N SER A 364 -19.78 -24.50 -28.93
CA SER A 364 -19.93 -24.77 -27.49
C SER A 364 -18.62 -25.26 -26.90
N VAL A 365 -18.00 -26.26 -27.53
CA VAL A 365 -16.73 -26.85 -27.08
C VAL A 365 -15.64 -25.79 -27.01
N LEU A 366 -15.51 -24.92 -28.03
CA LEU A 366 -14.52 -23.85 -28.02
C LEU A 366 -14.79 -22.79 -26.93
N VAL A 367 -16.05 -22.35 -26.75
CA VAL A 367 -16.40 -21.39 -25.68
C VAL A 367 -16.15 -22.00 -24.29
N SER A 368 -16.56 -23.25 -24.07
CA SER A 368 -16.31 -23.97 -22.82
C SER A 368 -14.83 -24.22 -22.56
N ALA A 369 -14.04 -24.54 -23.59
CA ALA A 369 -12.60 -24.70 -23.47
C ALA A 369 -11.89 -23.37 -23.14
N PHE A 370 -12.31 -22.26 -23.77
CA PHE A 370 -11.76 -20.93 -23.50
C PHE A 370 -12.13 -20.43 -22.09
N LEU A 371 -13.38 -20.63 -21.65
CA LEU A 371 -13.80 -20.32 -20.29
C LEU A 371 -13.08 -21.22 -19.28
N GLY A 372 -13.03 -22.54 -19.50
CA GLY A 372 -12.38 -23.50 -18.62
C GLY A 372 -10.88 -23.23 -18.46
N TYR A 373 -10.17 -23.00 -19.56
CA TYR A 373 -8.76 -22.61 -19.54
C TYR A 373 -8.53 -21.32 -18.76
N GLY A 374 -9.32 -20.28 -19.00
CA GLY A 374 -9.22 -19.03 -18.23
C GLY A 374 -9.54 -19.24 -16.75
N LEU A 375 -10.59 -20.00 -16.43
CA LEU A 375 -11.01 -20.29 -15.05
C LEU A 375 -9.95 -21.06 -14.27
N MET A 376 -9.29 -22.06 -14.87
CA MET A 376 -8.18 -22.78 -14.23
C MET A 376 -7.05 -21.84 -13.78
N ASN A 377 -6.81 -20.75 -14.53
CA ASN A 377 -5.81 -19.75 -14.18
C ASN A 377 -6.35 -18.65 -13.23
N SER A 378 -7.63 -18.28 -13.34
CA SER A 378 -8.21 -17.12 -12.63
C SER A 378 -8.99 -17.42 -11.35
N VAL A 379 -9.55 -18.63 -11.20
CA VAL A 379 -10.24 -19.08 -9.97
C VAL A 379 -9.38 -18.96 -8.71
N PRO A 380 -8.06 -19.24 -8.74
CA PRO A 380 -7.19 -18.99 -7.59
C PRO A 380 -7.24 -17.54 -7.08
N ILE A 381 -7.48 -16.54 -7.93
CA ILE A 381 -7.63 -15.15 -7.47
C ILE A 381 -8.96 -14.94 -6.72
N VAL A 382 -10.02 -15.65 -7.12
CA VAL A 382 -11.40 -15.41 -6.63
C VAL A 382 -11.56 -15.75 -5.14
N GLY A 383 -10.82 -16.74 -4.63
CA GLY A 383 -10.77 -17.10 -3.21
C GLY A 383 -9.63 -16.47 -2.41
N ASN A 384 -8.76 -15.68 -3.07
CA ASN A 384 -7.61 -15.06 -2.41
C ASN A 384 -8.01 -13.75 -1.73
N THR A 385 -8.70 -13.88 -0.60
CA THR A 385 -8.76 -12.80 0.39
C THR A 385 -7.34 -12.43 0.83
N SER A 386 -6.98 -11.14 0.78
CA SER A 386 -5.59 -10.75 1.05
C SER A 386 -5.19 -11.17 2.45
N ALA A 387 -3.94 -11.63 2.62
CA ALA A 387 -3.49 -12.13 3.91
C ALA A 387 -3.60 -11.02 5.00
N ALA A 388 -3.46 -9.75 4.61
CA ALA A 388 -3.79 -8.60 5.45
C ALA A 388 -5.26 -8.57 5.91
N GLN A 389 -6.23 -8.71 5.00
CA GLN A 389 -7.65 -8.67 5.33
C GLN A 389 -8.04 -9.88 6.21
N LYS A 390 -7.45 -11.05 5.97
CA LYS A 390 -7.62 -12.24 6.83
C LYS A 390 -7.15 -11.99 8.28
N ILE A 391 -6.03 -11.29 8.46
CA ILE A 391 -5.49 -10.97 9.79
C ILE A 391 -6.29 -9.81 10.42
N TRP A 392 -6.70 -8.80 9.65
CA TRP A 392 -7.52 -7.67 10.14
C TRP A 392 -8.87 -8.12 10.68
N ASN A 393 -9.59 -8.93 9.89
CA ASN A 393 -10.87 -9.52 10.31
C ASN A 393 -10.72 -10.45 11.52
N TYR A 394 -9.50 -10.83 11.90
CA TYR A 394 -9.23 -11.71 13.02
C TYR A 394 -8.96 -10.96 14.34
N ILE A 395 -8.18 -9.86 14.32
CA ILE A 395 -7.78 -9.17 15.56
C ILE A 395 -8.64 -7.95 15.94
N GLU A 396 -9.56 -7.53 15.07
CA GLU A 396 -10.64 -6.53 15.20
C GLU A 396 -10.28 -5.10 15.70
N VAL A 397 -9.39 -4.93 16.69
CA VAL A 397 -9.01 -3.61 17.27
C VAL A 397 -7.56 -3.54 17.82
N GLY A 398 -6.76 -4.61 17.77
CA GLY A 398 -5.48 -4.73 18.51
C GLY A 398 -4.18 -4.31 17.80
N ARG A 399 -3.09 -4.13 18.57
CA ARG A 399 -1.72 -3.87 18.05
C ARG A 399 -0.94 -5.16 17.79
N ALA A 400 -0.36 -5.33 16.60
CA ALA A 400 0.41 -6.53 16.25
C ALA A 400 1.92 -6.24 16.05
N SER A 401 2.77 -7.02 16.71
CA SER A 401 4.14 -7.27 16.23
C SER A 401 4.09 -8.36 15.16
N ILE A 402 4.98 -8.27 14.20
CA ILE A 402 5.07 -9.15 13.04
C ILE A 402 6.50 -9.70 13.04
N THR A 403 6.69 -11.02 12.90
CA THR A 403 8.06 -11.56 12.77
C THR A 403 8.73 -11.01 11.52
N ARG A 404 10.04 -10.72 11.57
CA ARG A 404 10.76 -10.11 10.46
C ARG A 404 10.60 -10.91 9.17
N PRO A 405 10.07 -10.32 8.09
CA PRO A 405 10.28 -10.89 6.77
C PRO A 405 11.75 -10.68 6.38
N SER A 406 12.37 -11.68 5.76
CA SER A 406 13.79 -11.68 5.38
C SER A 406 14.17 -10.67 4.28
N LYS A 407 13.32 -9.68 3.95
CA LYS A 407 13.49 -8.69 2.86
C LYS A 407 12.91 -7.30 3.21
N PRO A 408 13.48 -6.19 2.68
CA PRO A 408 13.25 -4.81 3.15
C PRO A 408 11.89 -4.17 2.78
N VAL A 409 11.62 -3.01 3.42
CA VAL A 409 10.30 -2.35 3.59
C VAL A 409 9.48 -2.11 2.30
N TYR A 410 10.10 -1.82 1.16
CA TYR A 410 9.37 -1.67 -0.11
C TYR A 410 8.61 -2.94 -0.54
N ALA A 411 8.97 -4.12 0.01
CA ALA A 411 8.26 -5.37 -0.23
C ALA A 411 7.06 -5.62 0.72
N TRP A 412 6.83 -4.77 1.75
CA TRP A 412 5.87 -5.06 2.82
C TRP A 412 4.86 -3.94 3.16
N ASN A 413 4.67 -2.95 2.27
CA ASN A 413 3.48 -2.08 2.26
C ASN A 413 2.19 -2.85 1.85
N HIS A 414 1.96 -4.05 2.39
CA HIS A 414 0.93 -5.00 1.99
C HIS A 414 0.12 -5.58 3.16
N TYR A 415 0.42 -5.19 4.41
CA TYR A 415 -0.25 -5.70 5.61
C TYR A 415 -0.61 -4.55 6.53
N TYR A 416 -1.88 -4.14 6.49
CA TYR A 416 -2.35 -2.91 7.10
C TYR A 416 -3.04 -3.16 8.44
N PHE A 417 -2.39 -2.67 9.50
CA PHE A 417 -3.05 -2.15 10.69
C PHE A 417 -2.68 -0.67 10.81
N GLN A 418 -3.61 0.17 11.26
CA GLN A 418 -3.48 1.63 11.09
C GLN A 418 -2.35 2.29 11.89
N ASP A 419 -1.67 1.57 12.80
CA ASP A 419 -0.49 2.04 13.54
C ASP A 419 0.68 1.03 13.57
N ARG A 420 1.53 1.12 12.54
CA ARG A 420 3.01 1.01 12.56
C ARG A 420 3.71 -0.21 13.22
N THR A 421 4.09 -1.16 12.36
CA THR A 421 5.47 -1.70 12.22
C THR A 421 6.27 -2.01 13.50
N LEU A 422 6.09 -3.21 14.06
CA LEU A 422 7.11 -3.81 14.92
C LEU A 422 7.52 -5.20 14.47
N VAL A 423 8.71 -5.22 13.87
CA VAL A 423 9.46 -6.39 13.45
C VAL A 423 10.09 -7.06 14.68
N CYS A 424 10.06 -8.38 14.75
CA CYS A 424 10.80 -9.17 15.74
C CYS A 424 11.53 -10.38 15.13
N ASP A 425 12.75 -10.62 15.58
CA ASP A 425 13.63 -11.73 15.19
C ASP A 425 13.77 -12.80 16.30
N THR A 426 13.50 -12.46 17.57
CA THR A 426 13.69 -13.35 18.73
C THR A 426 12.53 -13.31 19.72
N TRP A 427 12.33 -14.37 20.52
CA TRP A 427 11.39 -14.32 21.66
C TRP A 427 11.75 -13.22 22.66
N SER A 428 13.04 -12.91 22.79
CA SER A 428 13.57 -11.76 23.54
C SER A 428 13.02 -10.43 23.04
N GLU A 429 12.97 -10.22 21.72
CA GLU A 429 12.35 -9.04 21.09
C GLU A 429 10.84 -9.05 21.17
N VAL A 430 10.18 -10.21 21.04
CA VAL A 430 8.73 -10.32 21.24
C VAL A 430 8.36 -9.90 22.66
N LEU A 431 9.05 -10.44 23.68
CA LEU A 431 8.83 -10.07 25.07
C LEU A 431 9.18 -8.61 25.31
N ARG A 432 10.32 -8.12 24.83
CA ARG A 432 10.71 -6.71 24.91
C ARG A 432 9.65 -5.79 24.28
N ASN A 433 9.15 -6.10 23.08
CA ASN A 433 8.11 -5.33 22.39
C ASN A 433 6.76 -5.41 23.11
N TYR A 434 6.45 -6.55 23.73
CA TYR A 434 5.26 -6.71 24.55
C TYR A 434 5.33 -5.88 25.84
N VAL A 435 6.41 -6.05 26.60
CA VAL A 435 6.73 -5.34 27.84
C VAL A 435 6.77 -3.82 27.59
N SER A 436 7.49 -3.37 26.56
CA SER A 436 7.52 -1.95 26.13
C SER A 436 6.25 -1.46 25.42
N ARG A 437 5.13 -2.21 25.47
CA ARG A 437 3.79 -1.85 24.96
C ARG A 437 3.68 -1.61 23.46
N ARG A 438 4.72 -2.01 22.72
CA ARG A 438 4.82 -1.83 21.28
C ARG A 438 3.91 -2.81 20.55
N ALA A 439 3.60 -3.97 21.13
CA ALA A 439 2.62 -4.93 20.60
C ALA A 439 1.75 -5.63 21.65
N GLU A 440 0.58 -6.11 21.24
CA GLU A 440 -0.37 -6.93 22.02
C GLU A 440 -0.50 -8.34 21.43
N TYR A 441 -0.35 -8.48 20.11
CA TYR A 441 -0.38 -9.74 19.37
C TYR A 441 0.96 -9.99 18.67
N LEU A 442 1.34 -11.26 18.50
CA LEU A 442 2.42 -11.69 17.61
C LEU A 442 1.85 -12.36 16.38
N VAL A 443 2.19 -11.84 15.20
CA VAL A 443 1.91 -12.42 13.89
C VAL A 443 3.21 -13.04 13.36
N CYS A 444 3.37 -14.34 13.57
CA CYS A 444 4.44 -15.11 12.94
C CYS A 444 4.09 -15.33 11.47
N LEU A 445 5.02 -15.05 10.54
CA LEU A 445 4.81 -15.14 9.09
C LEU A 445 5.51 -16.34 8.43
N ASN A 446 6.40 -17.05 9.15
CA ASN A 446 7.10 -18.22 8.62
C ASN A 446 7.17 -19.36 9.65
N ALA A 447 6.24 -20.31 9.56
CA ALA A 447 6.18 -21.45 10.50
C ALA A 447 7.39 -22.39 10.46
N THR A 448 8.14 -22.44 9.33
CA THR A 448 9.29 -23.35 9.14
C THR A 448 10.63 -22.82 9.64
N GLU A 449 10.75 -21.53 9.94
CA GLU A 449 11.95 -20.95 10.59
C GLU A 449 11.64 -20.58 12.05
N ALA A 450 10.39 -20.26 12.37
CA ALA A 450 9.90 -20.18 13.73
C ALA A 450 9.87 -21.56 14.43
N THR A 451 10.51 -22.60 13.90
CA THR A 451 10.51 -23.95 14.47
C THR A 451 11.16 -24.00 15.86
N GLU A 452 12.10 -23.11 16.21
CA GLU A 452 12.57 -22.95 17.60
C GLU A 452 11.64 -22.05 18.44
N LEU A 453 10.86 -21.16 17.82
CA LEU A 453 9.87 -20.32 18.52
C LEU A 453 8.52 -21.06 18.78
N VAL A 454 8.15 -22.02 17.94
CA VAL A 454 6.80 -22.60 17.83
C VAL A 454 6.77 -24.10 18.18
N GLN A 455 7.92 -24.74 18.44
CA GLN A 455 8.07 -26.20 18.57
C GLN A 455 7.27 -26.91 19.68
N ALA A 456 6.51 -26.18 20.49
CA ALA A 456 5.93 -26.73 21.70
C ALA A 456 4.43 -26.43 21.74
N ASP A 457 3.62 -27.36 21.24
CA ASP A 457 2.22 -27.73 21.58
C ASP A 457 1.16 -26.67 21.93
N TYR A 458 1.39 -25.38 21.64
CA TYR A 458 0.38 -24.34 21.78
C TYR A 458 -0.25 -24.09 20.42
N PRO A 459 -1.53 -24.46 20.21
CA PRO A 459 -2.20 -24.15 18.96
C PRO A 459 -2.27 -22.62 18.83
N PRO A 460 -1.83 -22.03 17.71
CA PRO A 460 -2.26 -20.70 17.30
C PRO A 460 -3.76 -20.59 17.52
N THR A 461 -4.15 -19.49 18.19
CA THR A 461 -5.51 -19.23 18.65
C THR A 461 -6.58 -19.87 17.74
N ALA A 462 -7.29 -20.90 18.24
CA ALA A 462 -7.83 -21.99 17.41
C ALA A 462 -8.75 -21.60 16.23
N LYS A 463 -9.29 -20.37 16.24
CA LYS A 463 -10.01 -19.76 15.12
C LYS A 463 -9.13 -19.47 13.89
N PHE A 464 -7.82 -19.23 14.04
CA PHE A 464 -6.96 -18.73 12.98
C PHE A 464 -6.43 -19.81 12.02
N HIS A 465 -6.10 -21.01 12.52
CA HIS A 465 -5.62 -22.11 11.66
C HIS A 465 -6.60 -22.49 10.54
N ALA A 466 -7.91 -22.35 10.78
CA ALA A 466 -8.96 -22.61 9.81
C ALA A 466 -9.06 -21.56 8.67
N LEU A 467 -8.47 -20.36 8.82
CA LEU A 467 -8.54 -19.26 7.84
C LEU A 467 -7.45 -19.34 6.75
N LEU A 468 -6.37 -20.09 7.01
CA LEU A 468 -5.21 -20.18 6.11
C LEU A 468 -5.06 -21.52 5.40
N SER A 469 -5.73 -22.58 5.85
CA SER A 469 -5.76 -23.90 5.17
C SER A 469 -6.44 -23.89 3.78
N GLY A 470 -6.94 -22.74 3.32
CA GLY A 470 -7.64 -22.55 2.04
C GLY A 470 -6.78 -22.50 0.76
N GLY A 471 -5.51 -22.94 0.79
CA GLY A 471 -4.78 -23.30 -0.43
C GLY A 471 -3.91 -22.23 -1.11
N THR A 472 -3.61 -21.10 -0.47
CA THR A 472 -2.57 -20.16 -0.97
C THR A 472 -1.16 -20.59 -0.57
N THR A 473 -0.21 -20.56 -1.50
CA THR A 473 1.22 -20.94 -1.32
C THR A 473 2.06 -20.01 -0.45
N TYR A 474 1.44 -19.12 0.34
CA TYR A 474 2.14 -18.34 1.36
C TYR A 474 2.23 -19.15 2.65
N SER A 475 3.41 -19.12 3.29
CA SER A 475 3.69 -19.83 4.56
C SER A 475 2.60 -19.51 5.59
N PRO A 476 2.10 -20.49 6.37
CA PRO A 476 0.98 -20.28 7.27
C PRO A 476 1.39 -19.29 8.35
N ALA A 477 0.87 -18.07 8.25
CA ALA A 477 0.97 -17.12 9.34
C ALA A 477 0.27 -17.70 10.60
N SER A 478 0.69 -17.27 11.78
CA SER A 478 0.11 -17.69 13.05
C SER A 478 0.00 -16.49 13.98
N VAL A 479 -1.17 -16.32 14.61
CA VAL A 479 -1.44 -15.20 15.52
C VAL A 479 -1.57 -15.68 16.96
N TYR A 480 -0.78 -15.07 17.83
CA TYR A 480 -0.72 -15.34 19.27
C TYR A 480 -1.08 -14.08 20.06
N ASP A 481 -1.91 -14.22 21.10
CA ASP A 481 -2.17 -13.18 22.09
C ASP A 481 -1.04 -13.18 23.13
N LEU A 482 -0.22 -12.13 23.13
CA LEU A 482 0.93 -12.00 24.02
C LEU A 482 0.53 -11.70 25.46
N GLY A 483 -0.71 -11.28 25.70
CA GLY A 483 -1.25 -11.04 27.03
C GLY A 483 -1.68 -12.30 27.77
N SER A 484 -1.79 -13.44 27.08
CA SER A 484 -2.22 -14.70 27.67
C SER A 484 -1.15 -15.31 28.59
N GLU A 485 -1.54 -15.71 29.81
CA GLU A 485 -0.63 -16.27 30.83
C GLU A 485 0.33 -17.34 30.30
N PRO A 486 -0.09 -18.32 29.47
CA PRO A 486 0.82 -19.36 29.00
C PRO A 486 1.89 -18.86 28.02
N VAL A 487 1.65 -17.71 27.35
CA VAL A 487 2.67 -17.04 26.55
C VAL A 487 3.64 -16.30 27.47
N LEU A 488 3.14 -15.62 28.52
CA LEU A 488 3.99 -14.95 29.52
C LEU A 488 4.93 -15.94 30.23
N GLU A 489 4.40 -17.05 30.76
CA GLU A 489 5.18 -18.10 31.43
C GLU A 489 6.31 -18.64 30.53
N ARG A 490 6.04 -18.79 29.22
CA ARG A 490 7.03 -19.23 28.22
C ARG A 490 8.05 -18.18 27.83
N LEU A 491 7.68 -16.91 27.91
CA LEU A 491 8.63 -15.79 27.81
C LEU A 491 9.52 -15.68 29.07
N GLY A 492 9.35 -16.57 30.05
CA GLY A 492 10.09 -16.57 31.31
C GLY A 492 9.47 -15.70 32.39
N LEU A 493 8.26 -15.16 32.18
CA LEU A 493 7.51 -14.40 33.19
C LEU A 493 6.73 -15.37 34.09
N SER A 494 7.36 -15.82 35.17
CA SER A 494 6.68 -16.60 36.20
C SER A 494 5.86 -15.66 37.09
N LYS A 495 4.53 -15.75 36.98
CA LYS A 495 3.60 -14.92 37.76
C LYS A 495 3.67 -15.25 39.25
N ILE A 496 4.05 -14.26 40.06
CA ILE A 496 4.16 -14.39 41.52
C ILE A 496 2.85 -13.99 42.21
N LEU A 497 2.32 -12.82 41.85
CA LEU A 497 1.18 -12.21 42.53
C LEU A 497 0.34 -11.40 41.53
N SER A 498 -0.97 -11.38 41.74
CA SER A 498 -1.91 -10.58 40.97
C SER A 498 -2.91 -9.92 41.91
N LEU A 499 -3.00 -8.60 41.83
CA LEU A 499 -3.94 -7.79 42.58
C LEU A 499 -4.95 -7.19 41.59
N ALA A 500 -6.22 -7.48 41.80
CA ALA A 500 -7.34 -6.87 41.08
C ALA A 500 -8.10 -5.97 42.07
N PRO A 501 -7.66 -4.72 42.29
CA PRO A 501 -8.32 -3.84 43.24
C PRO A 501 -9.76 -3.53 42.76
N PRO A 502 -10.77 -3.55 43.64
CA PRO A 502 -12.12 -3.12 43.28
C PRO A 502 -12.13 -1.59 43.04
N LEU A 503 -12.56 -1.17 41.86
CA LEU A 503 -12.41 0.22 41.38
C LEU A 503 -13.76 0.91 41.19
N SER A 504 -14.10 1.83 42.09
CA SER A 504 -15.20 2.79 41.92
C SER A 504 -14.73 4.21 42.27
N TRP A 505 -14.94 5.17 41.36
CA TRP A 505 -14.08 6.36 41.24
C TRP A 505 -14.85 7.68 41.42
N PRO A 506 -14.42 8.64 42.25
CA PRO A 506 -14.88 10.02 42.16
C PRO A 506 -13.73 10.94 41.71
N LEU A 507 -13.79 11.47 40.47
CA LEU A 507 -12.68 12.24 39.87
C LEU A 507 -12.84 13.76 39.99
N ARG A 508 -11.76 14.49 40.33
CA ARG A 508 -11.58 15.93 40.06
C ARG A 508 -10.09 16.31 39.97
N ILE A 509 -9.67 16.89 38.84
CA ILE A 509 -8.46 17.72 38.70
C ILE A 509 -8.76 18.86 37.71
N HIS A 510 -8.28 20.08 38.01
CA HIS A 510 -8.29 21.21 37.07
C HIS A 510 -6.89 21.42 36.46
N PRO A 511 -6.77 21.70 35.15
CA PRO A 511 -5.47 21.86 34.46
C PRO A 511 -4.70 23.15 34.82
N SER A 512 -5.21 23.98 35.73
CA SER A 512 -4.59 25.25 36.15
C SER A 512 -3.64 25.12 37.34
N ARG A 513 -3.19 23.90 37.67
CA ARG A 513 -2.19 23.62 38.72
C ARG A 513 -0.94 23.03 38.09
N ASN A 514 0.20 23.17 38.77
CA ASN A 514 1.38 22.36 38.46
C ASN A 514 0.98 20.87 38.53
N LEU A 515 1.35 20.11 37.50
CA LEU A 515 1.01 18.69 37.39
C LEU A 515 1.59 17.86 38.55
N GLU A 516 2.69 18.31 39.16
CA GLU A 516 3.25 17.68 40.36
C GLU A 516 2.30 17.76 41.56
N ASP A 517 1.67 18.92 41.80
CA ASP A 517 0.70 19.12 42.88
C ASP A 517 -0.60 18.36 42.62
N ALA A 518 -1.05 18.35 41.35
CA ALA A 518 -2.27 17.65 40.92
C ALA A 518 -2.20 16.13 41.17
N ILE A 519 -1.03 15.52 40.97
CA ILE A 519 -0.82 14.09 41.20
C ILE A 519 -0.72 13.77 42.71
N ARG A 520 -0.16 14.67 43.52
CA ARG A 520 -0.13 14.51 44.99
C ARG A 520 -1.51 14.59 45.64
N ASP A 521 -2.34 15.55 45.20
CA ASP A 521 -3.62 15.86 45.85
C ASP A 521 -4.80 14.99 45.38
N SER A 522 -4.72 14.33 44.22
CA SER A 522 -5.93 13.83 43.54
C SER A 522 -5.75 12.59 42.64
N ALA A 523 -4.60 11.90 42.71
CA ALA A 523 -4.44 10.61 42.05
C ALA A 523 -5.15 9.48 42.82
N LEU A 524 -5.68 8.50 42.10
CA LEU A 524 -6.12 7.23 42.66
C LEU A 524 -4.88 6.42 43.04
N THR A 525 -4.70 6.10 44.32
CA THR A 525 -3.46 5.50 44.82
C THR A 525 -3.65 4.07 45.34
N PHE A 526 -2.75 3.17 44.93
CA PHE A 526 -2.64 1.80 45.44
C PHE A 526 -1.31 1.63 46.12
N GLU A 527 -1.36 1.30 47.41
CA GLU A 527 -0.19 0.93 48.18
C GLU A 527 -0.14 -0.59 48.30
N PHE A 528 0.99 -1.19 47.90
CA PHE A 528 1.18 -2.64 47.90
C PHE A 528 2.63 -3.00 48.22
N ALA A 529 2.79 -4.11 48.95
CA ALA A 529 4.10 -4.68 49.24
C ALA A 529 4.66 -5.35 47.98
N ILE A 530 5.97 -5.24 47.75
CA ILE A 530 6.64 -5.96 46.67
C ILE A 530 7.00 -7.37 47.16
N PRO A 531 6.63 -8.45 46.44
CA PRO A 531 7.13 -9.80 46.76
C PRO A 531 8.66 -9.88 46.63
N SER A 532 9.33 -10.61 47.52
CA SER A 532 10.80 -10.74 47.52
C SER A 532 11.38 -11.26 46.20
N GLU A 533 10.65 -12.14 45.51
CA GLU A 533 11.08 -12.73 44.24
C GLU A 533 10.71 -11.86 43.01
N ALA A 534 10.05 -10.72 43.20
CA ALA A 534 9.54 -9.94 42.08
C ALA A 534 10.62 -9.07 41.42
N SER A 535 10.79 -9.28 40.10
CA SER A 535 11.71 -8.56 39.23
C SER A 535 11.00 -7.71 38.17
N LEU A 536 9.70 -7.92 37.93
CA LEU A 536 8.88 -7.09 37.06
C LEU A 536 7.53 -6.76 37.71
N LEU A 537 7.16 -5.49 37.69
CA LEU A 537 5.81 -4.99 37.94
C LEU A 537 5.14 -4.70 36.60
N MET A 538 3.97 -5.28 36.34
CA MET A 538 3.16 -4.99 35.16
C MET A 538 1.73 -4.62 35.55
N VAL A 539 1.34 -3.39 35.25
CA VAL A 539 -0.01 -2.86 35.45
C VAL A 539 -0.75 -2.93 34.13
N ARG A 540 -1.87 -3.64 34.09
CA ARG A 540 -2.79 -3.69 32.94
C ARG A 540 -4.16 -3.16 33.33
N GLY A 541 -4.95 -2.72 32.35
CA GLY A 541 -6.35 -2.37 32.50
C GLY A 541 -6.88 -1.61 31.30
N LYS A 542 -8.17 -1.27 31.31
CA LYS A 542 -8.79 -0.44 30.28
C LYS A 542 -9.49 0.76 30.91
N VAL A 543 -9.05 1.95 30.54
CA VAL A 543 -9.65 3.21 31.00
C VAL A 543 -10.40 3.87 29.84
N PRO A 544 -11.69 4.23 30.00
CA PRO A 544 -12.40 5.03 29.01
C PRO A 544 -11.96 6.48 29.08
N VAL A 545 -11.37 6.98 28.01
CA VAL A 545 -10.82 8.34 27.90
C VAL A 545 -11.51 9.15 26.78
N ALA A 546 -11.31 10.47 26.79
CA ALA A 546 -11.70 11.36 25.71
C ALA A 546 -10.48 11.88 24.92
N THR A 547 -10.71 12.42 23.73
CA THR A 547 -9.66 12.94 22.85
C THR A 547 -8.81 14.01 23.55
N GLY A 548 -7.49 13.81 23.56
CA GLY A 548 -6.57 14.77 24.19
C GLY A 548 -6.48 14.65 25.70
N ASP A 549 -7.21 13.72 26.32
CA ASP A 549 -6.95 13.33 27.70
C ASP A 549 -5.54 12.73 27.84
N LEU A 550 -4.93 12.98 28.99
CA LEU A 550 -3.66 12.45 29.41
C LEU A 550 -3.90 11.56 30.64
N VAL A 551 -3.81 10.25 30.46
CA VAL A 551 -3.69 9.32 31.58
C VAL A 551 -2.23 9.30 32.01
N ALA A 552 -1.96 9.61 33.28
CA ALA A 552 -0.63 9.45 33.85
C ALA A 552 -0.62 8.27 34.82
N VAL A 553 0.33 7.36 34.67
CA VAL A 553 0.54 6.25 35.61
C VAL A 553 1.87 6.51 36.31
N ALA A 554 1.81 7.09 37.51
CA ALA A 554 2.98 7.37 38.32
C ALA A 554 3.27 6.20 39.28
N LEU A 555 4.54 5.96 39.55
CA LEU A 555 5.00 4.97 40.51
C LEU A 555 6.00 5.62 41.47
N GLY A 556 5.69 5.54 42.76
CA GLY A 556 6.43 6.20 43.82
C GLY A 556 6.35 5.45 45.14
N ASP A 557 6.60 6.17 46.23
CA ASP A 557 6.36 5.70 47.60
C ASP A 557 5.36 6.64 48.32
N THR A 558 5.25 6.49 49.64
CA THR A 558 4.38 7.32 50.49
C THR A 558 4.80 8.79 50.59
N GLY A 559 6.06 9.13 50.30
CA GLY A 559 6.60 10.49 50.37
C GLY A 559 6.74 11.20 49.02
N ASP A 560 6.89 10.46 47.93
CA ASP A 560 7.02 10.99 46.56
C ASP A 560 6.36 10.04 45.54
N PRO A 561 5.18 10.39 44.97
CA PRO A 561 4.44 9.52 44.05
C PRO A 561 5.11 9.33 42.68
N PHE A 562 6.22 10.03 42.41
CA PHE A 562 6.99 9.96 41.16
C PHE A 562 8.37 9.30 41.31
N ARG A 563 8.73 8.86 42.53
CA ARG A 563 10.11 8.51 42.89
C ARG A 563 10.76 7.48 41.96
N TYR A 564 9.95 6.60 41.37
CA TYR A 564 10.40 5.45 40.57
C TYR A 564 10.04 5.56 39.09
N GLY A 565 8.93 6.21 38.75
CA GLY A 565 8.61 6.49 37.35
C GLY A 565 7.30 7.24 37.12
N LEU A 566 7.13 7.69 35.88
CA LEU A 566 5.91 8.31 35.39
C LEU A 566 5.73 7.90 33.93
N GLU A 567 4.64 7.20 33.63
CA GLU A 567 4.22 6.89 32.27
C GLU A 567 3.10 7.85 31.85
N LEU A 568 3.22 8.45 30.66
CA LEU A 568 2.24 9.38 30.11
C LEU A 568 1.55 8.77 28.89
N ILE A 569 0.29 8.39 29.06
CA ILE A 569 -0.57 7.79 28.05
C ILE A 569 -1.52 8.87 27.53
N ARG A 570 -1.19 9.49 26.40
CA ARG A 570 -2.15 10.35 25.70
C ARG A 570 -3.19 9.49 25.01
N ALA A 571 -4.47 9.76 25.26
CA ALA A 571 -5.59 9.12 24.59
C ALA A 571 -5.46 9.25 23.07
N LYS A 572 -5.65 8.17 22.32
CA LYS A 572 -5.79 8.29 20.87
C LYS A 572 -7.08 9.04 20.54
N PRO A 573 -7.14 9.82 19.46
CA PRO A 573 -8.42 10.28 18.95
C PRO A 573 -9.30 9.06 18.64
N PRO A 574 -10.59 9.04 19.04
CA PRO A 574 -11.47 7.91 18.82
C PRO A 574 -11.60 7.62 17.33
N SER A 575 -11.59 6.33 16.98
CA SER A 575 -11.80 5.92 15.59
C SER A 575 -13.15 6.46 15.09
N PRO A 576 -13.25 7.00 13.87
CA PRO A 576 -14.52 7.50 13.33
C PRO A 576 -15.60 6.40 13.21
N LEU A 577 -15.22 5.12 13.26
CA LEU A 577 -16.13 3.98 13.29
C LEU A 577 -16.71 3.68 14.68
N ASN A 578 -16.14 4.24 15.75
CA ASN A 578 -16.63 4.09 17.12
C ASN A 578 -16.47 5.41 17.89
N PRO A 579 -17.41 6.38 17.73
CA PRO A 579 -17.32 7.72 18.31
C PRO A 579 -17.64 7.76 19.82
N VAL A 580 -17.92 6.61 20.44
CA VAL A 580 -18.00 6.46 21.91
C VAL A 580 -16.57 6.37 22.46
N ARG A 581 -16.35 6.82 23.71
CA ARG A 581 -15.04 6.85 24.39
C ARG A 581 -14.20 5.61 24.06
N SER A 582 -12.96 5.81 23.60
CA SER A 582 -12.04 4.68 23.44
C SER A 582 -11.71 4.11 24.82
N MET A 583 -11.83 2.79 24.94
CA MET A 583 -11.24 2.04 26.04
C MET A 583 -9.76 1.87 25.71
N GLU A 584 -8.91 2.79 26.19
CA GLU A 584 -7.47 2.66 25.96
C GLU A 584 -6.89 1.55 26.85
N SER A 585 -6.10 0.67 26.25
CA SER A 585 -5.31 -0.32 26.98
C SER A 585 -4.18 0.37 27.74
N ILE A 586 -4.35 0.46 29.06
CA ILE A 586 -3.24 0.66 29.96
C ILE A 586 -2.51 -0.67 30.05
N GLN A 587 -1.23 -0.64 29.72
CA GLN A 587 -0.27 -1.69 30.01
C GLN A 587 1.02 -0.94 30.32
N THR A 588 1.55 -0.98 31.53
CA THR A 588 2.83 -0.34 31.85
C THR A 588 3.67 -1.29 32.67
N THR A 589 4.95 -1.35 32.35
CA THR A 589 5.91 -2.23 33.00
C THR A 589 7.00 -1.42 33.68
N TRP A 590 7.41 -1.88 34.86
CA TRP A 590 8.59 -1.38 35.55
C TRP A 590 9.44 -2.58 35.99
N ARG A 591 10.75 -2.54 35.76
CA ARG A 591 11.68 -3.53 36.30
C ARG A 591 11.95 -3.21 37.77
N ILE A 592 11.76 -4.18 38.65
CA ILE A 592 12.03 -4.04 40.07
C ILE A 592 13.53 -4.31 40.29
N GLY A 593 14.26 -3.33 40.82
CA GLY A 593 15.69 -3.46 41.13
C GLY A 593 15.95 -3.90 42.58
N ASP A 594 17.22 -4.09 42.92
CA ASP A 594 17.64 -4.52 44.27
C ASP A 594 17.33 -3.46 45.34
N ASP A 595 17.53 -2.17 45.02
CA ASP A 595 17.20 -1.00 45.86
C ASP A 595 15.70 -0.63 45.84
N ARG A 596 14.83 -1.63 45.70
CA ARG A 596 13.37 -1.46 45.72
C ARG A 596 12.86 -1.09 47.13
N PRO A 597 11.78 -0.29 47.25
CA PRO A 597 11.12 -0.10 48.54
C PRO A 597 10.31 -1.34 48.93
N ASP A 598 10.09 -1.54 50.24
CA ASP A 598 9.18 -2.59 50.73
C ASP A 598 7.73 -2.38 50.25
N MET A 599 7.33 -1.11 50.08
CA MET A 599 6.00 -0.66 49.68
C MET A 599 6.08 0.27 48.47
N LEU A 600 5.31 -0.02 47.42
CA LEU A 600 5.12 0.88 46.29
C LEU A 600 3.76 1.56 46.34
N LYS A 601 3.72 2.78 45.82
CA LYS A 601 2.52 3.59 45.60
C LYS A 601 2.32 3.83 44.10
N LEU A 602 1.38 3.09 43.52
CA LEU A 602 0.94 3.32 42.14
C LEU A 602 -0.14 4.39 42.15
N SER A 603 0.08 5.49 41.43
CA SER A 603 -0.83 6.64 41.38
C SER A 603 -1.37 6.82 39.96
N LEU A 604 -2.66 6.56 39.75
CA LEU A 604 -3.33 6.73 38.46
C LEU A 604 -4.00 8.12 38.39
N LEU A 605 -3.63 8.89 37.38
CA LEU A 605 -4.20 10.19 37.04
C LEU A 605 -4.95 10.13 35.71
N LEU A 606 -6.01 10.94 35.59
CA LEU A 606 -6.60 11.34 34.32
C LEU A 606 -6.70 12.87 34.30
N ALA A 607 -5.90 13.53 33.47
CA ALA A 607 -6.03 14.94 33.16
C ALA A 607 -6.80 15.10 31.84
N SER A 608 -7.98 15.73 31.89
CA SER A 608 -8.82 15.94 30.71
C SER A 608 -8.84 17.41 30.29
N ASN A 609 -8.80 17.65 28.98
CA ASN A 609 -9.03 18.97 28.39
C ASN A 609 -10.54 19.29 28.24
N SER A 610 -11.42 18.31 28.48
CA SER A 610 -12.88 18.51 28.39
C SER A 610 -13.44 19.15 29.67
N ALA A 611 -14.53 19.91 29.52
CA ALA A 611 -15.17 20.66 30.60
C ALA A 611 -15.48 19.77 31.84
N PRO A 612 -15.42 20.32 33.08
CA PRO A 612 -15.33 19.54 34.30
C PRO A 612 -16.43 18.47 34.42
N MET A 613 -16.02 17.19 34.39
CA MET A 613 -16.88 16.03 34.59
C MET A 613 -17.33 15.92 36.06
N SER A 614 -18.16 16.85 36.52
CA SER A 614 -18.79 16.73 37.83
C SER A 614 -19.77 15.54 37.84
N SER A 615 -19.61 14.65 38.83
CA SER A 615 -20.55 13.59 39.26
C SER A 615 -20.57 12.19 38.59
N ARG A 616 -19.64 11.81 37.70
CA ARG A 616 -19.64 10.43 37.14
C ARG A 616 -18.47 9.57 37.61
N HIS A 617 -18.81 8.37 38.10
CA HIS A 617 -17.87 7.27 38.26
C HIS A 617 -17.36 6.82 36.89
N VAL A 618 -16.05 6.57 36.81
CA VAL A 618 -15.46 5.80 35.72
C VAL A 618 -15.03 4.47 36.30
N GLU A 619 -15.61 3.40 35.79
CA GLU A 619 -15.13 2.05 36.05
C GLU A 619 -13.92 1.80 35.14
N VAL A 620 -12.81 1.38 35.76
CA VAL A 620 -11.64 0.90 35.03
C VAL A 620 -11.81 -0.60 34.89
N ASP A 621 -12.00 -1.06 33.66
CA ASP A 621 -12.27 -2.46 33.37
C ASP A 621 -10.95 -3.27 33.34
N ALA A 622 -11.03 -4.53 33.78
CA ALA A 622 -9.93 -5.49 33.80
C ALA A 622 -8.59 -4.97 34.41
N PHE A 623 -8.64 -4.04 35.38
CA PHE A 623 -7.43 -3.52 36.00
C PHE A 623 -6.73 -4.59 36.86
N GLN A 624 -5.47 -4.87 36.54
CA GLN A 624 -4.66 -5.88 37.20
C GLN A 624 -3.25 -5.36 37.42
N ILE A 625 -2.79 -5.44 38.67
CA ILE A 625 -1.40 -5.22 39.03
C ILE A 625 -0.78 -6.60 39.19
N THR A 626 0.17 -6.95 38.33
CA THR A 626 0.80 -8.27 38.30
C THR A 626 2.29 -8.17 38.56
N PHE A 627 2.80 -9.05 39.42
CA PHE A 627 4.21 -9.21 39.69
C PHE A 627 4.70 -10.50 39.04
N HIS A 628 5.82 -10.40 38.34
CA HIS A 628 6.46 -11.51 37.66
C HIS A 628 7.92 -11.64 38.12
N ASP A 629 8.37 -12.88 38.25
CA ASP A 629 9.77 -13.22 38.19
C ASP A 629 10.16 -13.45 36.72
N LEU A 630 11.20 -12.78 36.24
CA LEU A 630 11.85 -12.97 34.94
C LEU A 630 12.91 -14.10 34.99
N GLY A 631 13.34 -14.48 36.18
CA GLY A 631 14.56 -15.25 36.41
C GLY A 631 15.82 -14.55 35.90
N GLU A 632 16.98 -15.12 36.19
CA GLU A 632 18.28 -14.57 35.77
C GLU A 632 18.41 -14.43 34.24
N ARG A 633 17.65 -15.21 33.46
CA ARG A 633 17.76 -15.26 31.99
C ARG A 633 16.91 -14.22 31.25
N ALA A 634 15.76 -13.80 31.78
CA ALA A 634 14.91 -12.79 31.12
C ALA A 634 15.04 -11.39 31.75
N TYR A 635 15.81 -11.22 32.83
CA TYR A 635 15.96 -9.94 33.53
C TYR A 635 16.36 -8.76 32.61
N GLY A 636 17.22 -9.02 31.62
CA GLY A 636 17.63 -8.02 30.62
C GLY A 636 16.57 -7.68 29.56
N LEU A 637 15.49 -8.45 29.45
CA LEU A 637 14.39 -8.16 28.52
C LEU A 637 13.49 -7.01 29.02
N ALA A 638 13.61 -6.70 30.32
CA ALA A 638 13.02 -5.53 30.95
C ALA A 638 13.99 -4.35 31.09
N ASP A 639 15.18 -4.37 30.46
CA ASP A 639 16.13 -3.23 30.51
C ASP A 639 15.57 -1.95 29.87
N GLU A 640 14.69 -2.08 28.86
CA GLU A 640 13.94 -0.94 28.30
C GLU A 640 12.76 -0.50 29.18
N SER A 641 12.39 -1.29 30.21
CA SER A 641 11.38 -0.86 31.18
C SER A 641 12.00 0.09 32.22
N PRO A 642 11.26 1.13 32.64
CA PRO A 642 11.58 1.92 33.81
C PRO A 642 12.02 1.07 35.02
N VAL A 643 13.25 1.26 35.52
CA VAL A 643 13.68 0.61 36.78
C VAL A 643 13.04 1.31 37.98
N VAL A 644 12.46 0.52 38.90
CA VAL A 644 11.99 0.94 40.22
C VAL A 644 13.21 1.14 41.15
N ALA A 645 13.96 2.21 40.91
CA ALA A 645 15.07 2.63 41.75
C ALA A 645 15.02 4.15 41.99
N PRO A 646 15.44 4.67 43.16
CA PRO A 646 15.49 6.11 43.43
C PRO A 646 16.51 6.82 42.52
N ASN A 647 16.08 7.32 41.37
CA ASN A 647 16.97 7.99 40.42
C ASN A 647 16.74 9.50 40.43
N ALA A 648 17.55 10.23 41.19
CA ALA A 648 17.47 11.70 41.29
C ALA A 648 17.67 12.41 39.95
N THR A 649 18.51 11.85 39.06
CA THR A 649 18.70 12.37 37.69
C THR A 649 17.43 12.18 36.87
N ARG A 650 16.81 11.00 36.93
CA ARG A 650 15.52 10.73 36.28
C ARG A 650 14.38 11.52 36.87
N ARG A 651 14.37 11.80 38.19
CA ARG A 651 13.39 12.71 38.81
C ARG A 651 13.56 14.14 38.26
N LYS A 652 14.80 14.62 38.10
CA LYS A 652 15.09 15.90 37.45
C LYS A 652 14.76 15.89 35.96
N GLU A 653 14.88 14.75 35.29
CA GLU A 653 14.47 14.54 33.90
C GLU A 653 12.94 14.51 33.75
N ILE A 654 12.21 13.78 34.58
CA ILE A 654 10.74 13.81 34.66
C ILE A 654 10.28 15.24 34.96
N GLY A 655 10.84 15.91 35.96
CA GLY A 655 10.55 17.32 36.25
C GLY A 655 10.85 18.25 35.06
N ARG A 656 11.96 18.02 34.33
CA ARG A 656 12.28 18.74 33.08
C ARG A 656 11.36 18.38 31.92
N THR A 657 10.89 17.15 31.81
CA THR A 657 9.98 16.70 30.75
C THR A 657 8.58 17.24 31.02
N LEU A 658 8.13 17.28 32.27
CA LEU A 658 6.91 17.96 32.67
C LEU A 658 7.03 19.48 32.49
N ALA A 659 8.16 20.08 32.86
CA ALA A 659 8.40 21.51 32.64
C ALA A 659 8.59 21.88 31.16
N ARG A 660 9.25 21.05 30.34
CA ARG A 660 9.31 21.22 28.88
C ARG A 660 7.98 20.92 28.22
N TYR A 661 7.17 20.00 28.72
CA TYR A 661 5.81 19.82 28.21
C TYR A 661 4.94 21.05 28.51
N ALA A 662 5.24 21.76 29.61
CA ALA A 662 4.66 23.05 29.93
C ALA A 662 5.31 24.25 29.18
N GLN A 663 6.57 24.16 28.74
CA GLN A 663 7.32 25.23 28.03
C GLN A 663 7.33 25.08 26.51
N ASN A 664 7.69 23.91 25.94
CA ASN A 664 7.69 23.61 24.48
C ASN A 664 6.29 23.62 23.84
N TYR A 665 5.31 24.15 24.53
CA TYR A 665 4.46 25.18 23.94
C TYR A 665 5.27 26.38 23.22
N GLU A 666 6.56 26.26 22.72
CA GLU A 666 7.62 27.31 22.30
C GLU A 666 8.59 27.08 21.01
N THR A 667 9.97 27.30 20.99
CA THR A 667 10.85 27.82 19.82
C THR A 667 12.32 27.23 19.46
N GLU A 668 13.24 27.91 18.66
CA GLU A 668 14.03 27.48 17.39
C GLU A 668 15.66 27.54 17.20
N PRO A 669 16.46 26.57 16.58
CA PRO A 669 17.90 26.69 16.07
C PRO A 669 18.49 25.86 14.79
N LYS A 670 19.85 25.65 14.55
CA LYS A 670 20.59 25.07 13.30
C LYS A 670 22.07 24.48 13.49
N ILE A 671 22.74 23.68 12.56
CA ILE A 671 23.98 22.77 12.79
C ILE A 671 25.08 22.57 11.62
N GLU A 672 26.31 21.99 11.84
CA GLU A 672 27.42 21.55 10.87
C GLU A 672 28.02 20.10 11.11
N LEU A 673 28.85 19.49 10.20
CA LEU A 673 29.31 18.04 10.21
C LEU A 673 30.81 17.72 9.84
N GLU A 674 31.32 16.52 10.23
CA GLU A 674 32.71 16.02 9.97
C GLU A 674 32.83 14.76 9.06
N GLN A 675 33.95 14.62 8.31
CA GLN A 675 34.25 13.50 7.39
C GLN A 675 35.32 12.53 7.93
N SER A 676 35.14 11.21 7.74
CA SER A 676 36.03 10.18 8.29
C SER A 676 36.66 9.21 7.29
N GLY A 677 36.23 9.21 6.03
CA GLY A 677 36.76 8.33 4.99
C GLY A 677 36.19 8.66 3.61
N PRO A 678 36.61 7.95 2.55
CA PRO A 678 36.03 8.11 1.22
C PRO A 678 34.52 7.81 1.26
N GLY A 679 33.70 8.86 1.14
CA GLY A 679 32.24 8.74 1.18
C GLY A 679 31.62 8.45 2.57
N ILE A 680 32.31 8.71 3.69
CA ILE A 680 31.77 8.46 5.05
C ILE A 680 31.87 9.71 5.95
N TYR A 681 30.73 10.10 6.56
CA TYR A 681 30.58 11.26 7.46
C TYR A 681 29.89 10.86 8.78
N TYR A 682 30.09 11.63 9.86
CA TYR A 682 29.51 11.38 11.19
C TYR A 682 28.69 12.57 11.74
N ILE A 683 27.63 12.25 12.50
CA ILE A 683 26.82 13.20 13.29
C ILE A 683 26.95 12.83 14.79
N PRO A 684 27.47 13.72 15.67
CA PRO A 684 27.58 13.45 17.10
C PRO A 684 26.21 13.47 17.83
N PRO A 685 26.00 12.67 18.90
CA PRO A 685 24.74 12.66 19.64
C PRO A 685 24.46 13.95 20.42
N GLU A 686 25.49 14.70 20.81
CA GLU A 686 25.36 15.96 21.56
C GLU A 686 24.71 17.09 20.74
N VAL A 687 24.64 16.88 19.42
CA VAL A 687 24.27 17.87 18.41
C VAL A 687 22.78 17.76 18.04
N TYR A 688 22.08 16.69 18.45
CA TYR A 688 20.67 16.47 18.08
C TYR A 688 19.78 16.03 19.26
N MET A 689 18.46 16.22 19.15
CA MET A 689 17.49 15.73 20.13
C MET A 689 16.90 14.36 19.75
N PRO A 690 16.56 13.46 20.69
CA PRO A 690 15.88 12.19 20.40
C PRO A 690 14.44 12.38 19.90
N ASN A 691 13.99 11.56 18.94
CA ASN A 691 12.68 11.66 18.27
C ASN A 691 12.42 12.99 17.54
N THR A 692 13.48 13.66 17.07
CA THR A 692 13.44 14.95 16.35
C THR A 692 13.79 14.76 14.87
N ARG A 693 13.27 15.63 14.00
CA ARG A 693 13.46 15.56 12.53
C ARG A 693 14.60 16.48 12.07
N TYR A 694 15.44 15.98 11.15
CA TYR A 694 16.61 16.66 10.59
C TYR A 694 16.71 16.53 9.07
N ARG A 695 17.51 17.39 8.42
CA ARG A 695 17.85 17.36 6.98
C ARG A 695 19.36 17.44 6.74
N LEU A 696 19.90 16.53 5.95
CA LEU A 696 21.29 16.42 5.49
C LEU A 696 21.43 16.91 4.02
N GLN A 697 22.53 17.57 3.64
CA GLN A 697 22.85 17.95 2.24
C GLN A 697 24.27 17.52 1.83
N PHE A 698 24.53 17.18 0.54
CA PHE A 698 25.86 16.79 0.00
C PHE A 698 25.99 16.93 -1.54
N GLU A 699 27.19 16.89 -2.13
CA GLU A 699 27.43 16.83 -3.60
C GLU A 699 28.11 15.53 -4.10
N ALA A 700 27.74 15.02 -5.30
CA ALA A 700 28.24 13.75 -5.88
C ALA A 700 28.33 13.70 -7.44
N LYS A 701 29.08 12.73 -8.02
CA LYS A 701 29.11 12.36 -9.48
C LYS A 701 29.55 10.90 -9.76
N THR A 702 29.21 10.31 -10.93
CA THR A 702 29.51 8.89 -11.31
C THR A 702 30.13 8.67 -12.72
N ASN A 703 30.30 7.42 -13.18
CA ASN A 703 30.60 7.06 -14.57
C ASN A 703 29.34 6.59 -15.35
N LEU A 704 29.39 6.60 -16.69
CA LEU A 704 28.28 6.33 -17.63
C LEU A 704 27.64 4.92 -17.56
N LYS A 705 28.25 3.97 -16.85
CA LYS A 705 27.77 2.58 -16.72
C LYS A 705 27.35 2.22 -15.30
N THR A 706 27.43 3.15 -14.35
CA THR A 706 27.26 2.87 -12.93
C THR A 706 26.31 3.84 -12.25
N SER A 707 25.72 3.36 -11.16
CA SER A 707 24.81 4.10 -10.27
C SER A 707 25.35 3.97 -8.85
N GLY A 708 25.36 5.09 -8.12
CA GLY A 708 25.71 5.13 -6.71
C GLY A 708 24.53 5.50 -5.82
N ARG A 709 24.70 5.32 -4.52
CA ARG A 709 23.65 5.46 -3.51
C ARG A 709 24.19 6.07 -2.22
N ALA A 710 23.53 7.10 -1.71
CA ALA A 710 23.74 7.62 -0.37
C ALA A 710 22.81 6.90 0.62
N VAL A 711 23.29 6.58 1.82
CA VAL A 711 22.58 5.77 2.83
C VAL A 711 22.86 6.33 4.23
N LEU A 712 21.83 6.57 5.01
CA LEU A 712 21.96 6.86 6.44
C LEU A 712 22.00 5.57 7.25
N LEU A 713 23.07 5.35 8.00
CA LEU A 713 23.22 4.24 8.94
C LEU A 713 23.29 4.81 10.37
N VAL A 714 22.62 4.19 11.33
CA VAL A 714 22.83 4.49 12.75
C VAL A 714 23.86 3.52 13.32
N ARG A 715 24.77 4.06 14.12
CA ARG A 715 25.82 3.33 14.82
C ARG A 715 25.61 3.44 16.33
N ALA A 716 25.00 2.41 16.91
CA ALA A 716 24.95 2.24 18.34
C ALA A 716 26.36 2.05 18.92
N GLN A 717 26.80 2.92 19.83
CA GLN A 717 27.95 2.62 20.68
C GLN A 717 27.50 1.74 21.84
N GLN A 718 27.67 0.42 21.73
CA GLN A 718 27.59 -0.46 22.91
C GLN A 718 28.96 -0.53 23.62
N PRO A 719 29.05 -0.11 24.89
CA PRO A 719 30.24 -0.37 25.71
C PRO A 719 30.26 -1.83 26.15
N SER A 720 31.18 -2.64 25.62
CA SER A 720 31.43 -4.01 26.09
C SER A 720 32.39 -4.00 27.29
N PRO A 721 32.00 -4.42 28.50
CA PRO A 721 32.83 -4.21 29.69
C PRO A 721 33.97 -5.23 29.90
N THR A 722 33.90 -6.45 29.33
CA THR A 722 34.57 -7.62 29.97
C THR A 722 35.18 -8.71 29.07
N SER A 723 35.28 -8.57 27.74
CA SER A 723 35.99 -9.59 26.93
C SER A 723 36.84 -9.04 25.79
N GLY A 724 38.04 -9.60 25.62
CA GLY A 724 39.03 -9.22 24.61
C GLY A 724 38.69 -9.65 23.18
N HIS A 725 37.41 -9.62 22.81
CA HIS A 725 36.95 -9.85 21.44
C HIS A 725 36.57 -8.53 20.78
N ARG A 726 36.87 -8.42 19.48
CA ARG A 726 36.70 -7.18 18.70
C ARG A 726 35.25 -6.72 18.74
N TYR A 727 35.05 -5.41 18.91
CA TYR A 727 33.77 -4.72 18.77
C TYR A 727 33.02 -5.20 17.53
N LEU A 728 31.85 -5.82 17.71
CA LEU A 728 30.91 -6.09 16.63
C LEU A 728 30.13 -4.81 16.38
N LEU A 729 30.44 -4.17 15.25
CA LEU A 729 29.78 -2.95 14.79
C LEU A 729 28.49 -3.30 14.05
N GLU A 730 27.36 -3.32 14.76
CA GLU A 730 26.05 -3.38 14.11
C GLU A 730 25.72 -2.03 13.49
N ARG A 731 25.36 -2.05 12.20
CA ARG A 731 24.96 -0.89 11.41
C ARG A 731 23.51 -1.06 11.00
N TYR A 732 22.63 -0.19 11.51
CA TYR A 732 21.22 -0.22 11.16
C TYR A 732 20.94 0.83 10.10
N PRO A 733 20.52 0.45 8.87
CA PRO A 733 20.10 1.44 7.89
C PRO A 733 18.80 2.09 8.36
N LEU A 734 18.83 3.42 8.52
CA LEU A 734 17.61 4.21 8.34
C LEU A 734 17.17 3.94 6.90
N ASN A 735 15.87 3.68 6.68
CA ASN A 735 15.36 3.30 5.35
C ASN A 735 15.37 4.47 4.33
N THR A 736 16.18 5.51 4.57
CA THR A 736 16.33 6.68 3.72
C THR A 736 17.64 6.59 2.94
N TYR A 737 17.52 6.51 1.61
CA TYR A 737 18.63 6.51 0.68
C TYR A 737 18.31 7.36 -0.54
N VAL A 738 19.34 7.83 -1.24
CA VAL A 738 19.22 8.61 -2.49
C VAL A 738 20.15 8.02 -3.54
N TRP A 739 19.64 7.70 -4.73
CA TRP A 739 20.45 7.22 -5.86
C TRP A 739 20.95 8.38 -6.73
N PHE A 740 22.12 8.20 -7.34
CA PHE A 740 22.75 9.17 -8.23
C PHE A 740 23.54 8.47 -9.35
N TRP A 741 23.52 9.04 -10.56
CA TRP A 741 24.15 8.44 -11.77
C TRP A 741 24.63 9.49 -12.80
N LYS A 742 24.76 10.76 -12.39
CA LYS A 742 25.15 11.87 -13.28
C LYS A 742 26.68 11.93 -13.40
N PRO A 743 27.28 11.99 -14.60
CA PRO A 743 28.74 12.07 -14.77
C PRO A 743 29.35 13.46 -14.52
N TRP A 744 28.66 14.32 -13.76
CA TRP A 744 29.09 15.65 -13.34
C TRP A 744 28.54 15.96 -11.94
N TRP A 745 29.20 16.87 -11.23
CA TRP A 745 28.86 17.26 -9.85
C TRP A 745 27.41 17.74 -9.73
N THR A 746 26.67 17.18 -8.78
CA THR A 746 25.26 17.51 -8.47
C THR A 746 25.02 17.48 -6.96
N THR A 747 24.24 18.42 -6.41
CA THR A 747 23.84 18.45 -4.99
C THR A 747 22.62 17.57 -4.73
N TYR A 748 22.58 16.91 -3.56
CA TYR A 748 21.56 15.98 -3.09
C TYR A 748 21.23 16.27 -1.61
N SER A 749 20.08 15.79 -1.11
CA SER A 749 19.68 15.96 0.30
C SER A 749 18.81 14.81 0.82
N ILE A 750 18.80 14.60 2.14
CA ILE A 750 18.09 13.49 2.81
C ILE A 750 17.47 13.97 4.13
N GLU A 751 16.20 13.67 4.40
CA GLU A 751 15.56 13.93 5.70
C GLU A 751 15.41 12.65 6.53
N PHE A 752 15.49 12.79 7.87
CA PHE A 752 15.31 11.68 8.79
C PHE A 752 14.76 12.12 10.15
N THR A 753 14.35 11.16 10.97
CA THR A 753 13.98 11.36 12.37
C THR A 753 14.94 10.56 13.24
N THR A 754 15.48 11.17 14.28
CA THR A 754 16.39 10.53 15.25
C THR A 754 15.62 9.54 16.12
N LEU A 755 16.34 8.53 16.61
CA LEU A 755 15.77 7.50 17.48
C LEU A 755 15.67 8.01 18.94
N PRO A 756 14.98 7.28 19.84
CA PRO A 756 14.92 7.63 21.26
C PRO A 756 16.29 7.58 21.98
N THR A 757 17.26 6.89 21.40
CA THR A 757 18.62 6.69 21.90
C THR A 757 19.61 7.66 21.26
N LEU A 758 20.57 8.14 22.05
CA LEU A 758 21.64 9.05 21.61
C LEU A 758 22.77 8.23 20.96
N GLU A 759 22.66 7.99 19.66
CA GLU A 759 23.58 7.16 18.87
C GLU A 759 24.31 7.96 17.79
N THR A 760 25.52 7.56 17.38
CA THR A 760 26.23 8.28 16.31
C THR A 760 25.60 7.93 14.96
N ILE A 761 25.25 8.93 14.15
CA ILE A 761 24.70 8.67 12.81
C ILE A 761 25.85 8.72 11.79
N GLU A 762 25.97 7.67 10.98
CA GLU A 762 26.90 7.53 9.86
C GLU A 762 26.18 7.84 8.53
N VAL A 763 26.79 8.63 7.67
CA VAL A 763 26.36 8.78 6.26
C VAL A 763 27.32 7.98 5.39
N HIS A 764 26.80 7.09 4.55
CA HIS A 764 27.57 6.27 3.60
C HIS A 764 27.21 6.62 2.17
N LEU A 765 28.21 6.78 1.30
CA LEU A 765 28.03 7.10 -0.10
C LEU A 765 28.71 6.03 -0.98
N GLU A 766 27.91 5.17 -1.61
CA GLU A 766 28.27 3.85 -2.15
C GLU A 766 28.10 3.73 -3.69
N ASN A 767 28.59 2.63 -4.30
CA ASN A 767 28.33 2.22 -5.69
C ASN A 767 27.51 0.90 -5.72
N ARG A 768 26.60 0.72 -6.70
CA ARG A 768 25.70 -0.44 -6.83
C ARG A 768 26.42 -1.79 -6.96
N ASN A 769 27.64 -1.78 -7.52
CA ASN A 769 28.57 -2.91 -7.43
C ASN A 769 29.50 -2.68 -6.24
N ILE A 770 29.62 -3.67 -5.34
CA ILE A 770 30.20 -3.57 -3.97
C ILE A 770 31.74 -3.34 -3.95
N ARG A 771 32.33 -2.83 -5.03
CA ARG A 771 33.73 -2.37 -5.07
C ARG A 771 33.78 -0.89 -5.44
N LEU A 772 34.32 -0.09 -4.52
CA LEU A 772 34.64 1.33 -4.70
C LEU A 772 35.91 1.53 -5.56
N ASP A 773 36.15 0.67 -6.54
CA ASP A 773 37.31 0.71 -7.43
C ASP A 773 37.12 1.80 -8.52
N GLY A 774 36.97 3.06 -8.10
CA GLY A 774 37.33 4.25 -8.90
C GLY A 774 36.26 4.98 -9.73
N GLU A 775 34.95 4.92 -9.41
CA GLU A 775 33.91 5.52 -10.27
C GLU A 775 32.96 6.56 -9.63
N VAL A 776 33.20 7.05 -8.40
CA VAL A 776 32.32 8.03 -7.71
C VAL A 776 33.11 9.01 -6.83
N ASP A 777 32.80 10.32 -6.88
CA ASP A 777 33.43 11.39 -6.06
C ASP A 777 32.40 12.24 -5.28
N PHE A 778 32.79 12.86 -4.14
CA PHE A 778 31.92 13.62 -3.21
C PHE A 778 32.52 14.94 -2.66
N ARG A 779 31.70 15.90 -2.21
CA ARG A 779 32.09 17.13 -1.44
C ARG A 779 30.91 17.83 -0.71
N ASN A 780 31.21 18.86 0.11
CA ASN A 780 30.28 19.83 0.75
C ASN A 780 29.08 19.23 1.53
N VAL A 781 29.21 18.89 2.82
CA VAL A 781 28.18 18.13 3.59
C VAL A 781 27.73 18.84 4.89
N GLU A 782 26.42 19.03 5.10
CA GLU A 782 25.82 19.86 6.17
C GLU A 782 24.51 19.28 6.78
N LEU A 783 24.08 19.72 7.98
CA LEU A 783 22.88 19.24 8.71
C LEU A 783 21.99 20.36 9.30
N LEU A 784 20.66 20.20 9.29
CA LEU A 784 19.67 21.18 9.78
C LEU A 784 18.61 20.52 10.68
N ASP A 785 18.19 21.15 11.79
CA ASP A 785 17.00 20.74 12.60
C ASP A 785 15.70 21.23 11.93
N LEU A 786 14.57 20.58 12.26
CA LEU A 786 13.23 20.83 11.71
C LEU A 786 12.09 20.63 12.74
N SER A 787 12.38 20.32 14.01
CA SER A 787 11.36 20.33 15.09
C SER A 787 11.20 21.68 15.78
N VAL A 788 12.09 22.57 15.36
CA VAL A 788 12.51 23.87 15.83
C VAL A 788 13.20 24.55 14.64
#